data_AF-A0A3B3SQT9-F1
#
_entry.id   AF-A0A3B3SQT9-F1
#
_cell.length_a   1.000
_cell.length_b   1.000
_cell.length_c   1.000
_cell.angle_alpha   90.00
_cell.angle_beta   90.00
_cell.angle_gamma   90.00
#
_symmetry.space_group_name_H-M   'P 1'
#
loop_
_entity.id
_entity.type
_entity.pdbx_description
1 polymer ?
#
loop_
_entity_poly.entity_id
_entity_poly.type
_entity_poly.pdbx_seq_one_letter_code
_entity_poly.pdbx_strand_id
1 'polypeptide(L)'
;MRLLGPRRGLGALLVVSTLHWATGLVGSSCQTTPELQCNFYCNCLDCSDEQNCGYGGRGFICDFEEAAACGWRDASEPGVYSWERRQRGDRLPESGPSSDFTVGTSAGWFMAVSAVDGQSAPTASLVSPVMRNASATCRVILRYYIWDSGNQGLDSLALWGTVVREGRPNATVWRPAVTSVRGWRESTVFLGRIPGPFQLHFRSQRRWGLRGDVAIDQLEFQDCAPPAPEKACGVNSLRCGPVGCVEAAQVCDGTDDCGDGSDEANCDGHWRCDFELDLCNWADLRTLSTLKFQRTSQLELSEPNNPKAGPGRDHTTNSETGHFLYLSKPANGEPLKADWSSFQSPVFEPTNSTHPCRMTLYTHQFGPRSGGLSILVVTSGAMYPVWERGGELGDVWVKAEVEFVTNSSFQILFVGAIRDNDYGGIAIDDIIMSPDCRRVNESSPSVGHPDPPKHPCTQSSKLCDFRSDCDSAEDESSCGDFSFPDGSKGWTDASLGGQGWALYQKHNGSFMVEYLYVTEAPGQQLTAAQARTPALGPSGAACRLRWSYSLTDMGELSLSMIDKVQGTQAQLWKFIGMTDEAPGGWVEGEIYVGARDHRFQLELGGLARNIHNSTRIAVKDVQYVDCHPEYFPATNSDLSCNFEENLCGWYQDQMDNFDWTLLSGMDHTIGIGRSLVVDVWNSTLRGLSARLLSLPQLYTSTEFCVSFYYKLYGPQTGTLNVRVRYPDGSEVLHWTSSGSQGNSWHQGLCPIPQQNTGFQLVFEALRSGFDGRIAIDDVAVMNRPCTTPSRCSFEGSMCGYTSVGAAHWVQQNGAYGGVQPAPTTDHSLETGKGYYMIADTSREVLRLGDVTLLTSPVRNSAPFPECVEFWYYMNGDRPGILSIYMKPLDGDLVKVFSQNVSPGDVWRRGNCSISSTGPWQLVMEAKGAGGAEARIAVDDISFTPYGCPSPDAKCNLENGLCGWANTENPALDLLDWELSSSAAETQYSTPPYDHSLETERGHFLFLPSSPRGTAGQNASLLSPHLPPASANCLRFWVHRPSSSDAELHVWRRTGGLFIKLLTVGEVGETWRRCDINISSTVEFQIVFEGISGTNGVVALDDIEYHVGVDCNGQKKDSQASHDLEKQGPIVASVLLLLLFVALGTGTVVYLQKKGMLSGATMERNEANFTNVLYEVTEDGPAVRMQT
;
A
#
# COMPACT_ATOMS: atom_id res chain seq x y z
N MET A 1 31.95 2.66 52.12
CA MET A 1 33.11 2.33 52.96
C MET A 1 32.71 1.18 53.89
N ARG A 2 33.36 0.01 53.69
CA ARG A 2 33.61 -1.11 54.63
C ARG A 2 32.41 -1.80 55.34
N LEU A 3 32.06 -3.04 54.94
CA LEU A 3 32.61 -4.37 55.38
C LEU A 3 32.08 -4.73 56.79
N LEU A 4 31.68 -5.94 57.21
CA LEU A 4 31.69 -7.36 56.76
C LEU A 4 30.87 -8.08 57.87
N GLY A 5 29.86 -8.92 57.59
CA GLY A 5 29.97 -10.39 57.50
C GLY A 5 29.79 -11.12 58.88
N PRO A 6 29.67 -12.46 58.95
CA PRO A 6 29.13 -13.41 57.98
C PRO A 6 28.36 -14.65 58.58
N ARG A 7 27.81 -15.48 57.67
CA ARG A 7 27.72 -16.97 57.66
C ARG A 7 26.61 -17.75 58.41
N ARG A 8 25.93 -18.58 57.57
CA ARG A 8 25.43 -19.98 57.75
C ARG A 8 24.26 -20.15 58.73
N GLY A 9 23.18 -20.89 58.47
CA GLY A 9 22.80 -21.85 57.43
C GLY A 9 21.82 -22.85 58.08
N LEU A 10 20.80 -23.29 57.32
CA LEU A 10 19.76 -24.31 57.60
C LEU A 10 18.55 -23.92 58.50
N GLY A 11 17.38 -23.95 57.85
CA GLY A 11 16.21 -24.75 58.26
C GLY A 11 15.34 -24.26 59.43
N ALA A 12 14.12 -23.81 59.12
CA ALA A 12 12.97 -23.96 60.01
C ALA A 12 11.64 -23.84 59.25
N LEU A 13 10.89 -24.94 59.23
CA LEU A 13 9.43 -25.01 59.08
C LEU A 13 8.75 -24.45 60.35
N LEU A 14 7.53 -23.90 60.18
CA LEU A 14 6.51 -23.57 61.22
C LEU A 14 6.88 -22.35 62.11
N VAL A 15 6.08 -21.29 62.31
CA VAL A 15 4.64 -21.11 62.54
C VAL A 15 4.34 -19.60 62.34
N VAL A 16 3.24 -19.21 61.67
CA VAL A 16 2.21 -18.28 62.20
C VAL A 16 0.94 -18.46 61.38
N SER A 17 0.05 -19.32 61.90
CA SER A 17 -1.37 -19.27 61.56
C SER A 17 -2.01 -18.14 62.35
N THR A 18 -2.36 -17.03 61.69
CA THR A 18 -3.54 -16.19 61.96
C THR A 18 -3.58 -15.06 60.94
N LEU A 19 -4.31 -15.26 59.86
CA LEU A 19 -5.31 -14.36 59.27
C LEU A 19 -5.77 -15.05 57.98
N HIS A 20 -6.80 -15.88 58.11
CA HIS A 20 -7.69 -16.12 56.98
C HIS A 20 -8.32 -14.78 56.58
N TRP A 21 -8.71 -14.67 55.31
CA TRP A 21 -9.34 -13.51 54.64
C TRP A 21 -8.34 -12.49 54.05
N ALA A 22 -7.86 -12.74 52.82
CA ALA A 22 -7.76 -11.76 51.73
C ALA A 22 -6.83 -12.23 50.57
N THR A 23 -7.17 -13.31 49.86
CA THR A 23 -6.71 -13.52 48.48
C THR A 23 -7.74 -14.36 47.74
N GLY A 24 -8.79 -13.66 47.29
CA GLY A 24 -9.91 -14.23 46.59
C GLY A 24 -10.79 -13.12 46.04
N LEU A 25 -10.20 -12.24 45.23
CA LEU A 25 -10.96 -11.42 44.28
C LEU A 25 -10.67 -11.98 42.89
N VAL A 26 -11.26 -13.14 42.63
CA VAL A 26 -11.83 -13.40 41.31
C VAL A 26 -12.80 -12.25 41.06
N GLY A 27 -12.66 -11.59 39.90
CA GLY A 27 -13.49 -10.46 39.50
C GLY A 27 -14.96 -10.75 39.80
N SER A 28 -15.54 -10.00 40.71
CA SER A 28 -16.98 -10.07 40.94
C SER A 28 -17.62 -9.38 39.74
N SER A 29 -18.26 -10.16 38.86
CA SER A 29 -19.05 -9.64 37.76
C SER A 29 -20.03 -8.63 38.33
N CYS A 30 -19.98 -7.39 37.87
CA CYS A 30 -21.00 -6.40 38.16
C CYS A 30 -22.37 -6.95 37.72
N GLN A 31 -23.25 -7.26 38.67
CA GLN A 31 -24.61 -7.74 38.35
C GLN A 31 -25.49 -6.54 38.04
N THR A 32 -25.43 -6.07 36.80
CA THR A 32 -26.37 -5.08 36.26
C THR A 32 -27.64 -5.74 35.76
N THR A 33 -28.76 -5.01 35.80
CA THR A 33 -29.98 -5.45 35.10
C THR A 33 -29.73 -5.44 33.59
N PRO A 34 -30.42 -6.27 32.79
CA PRO A 34 -30.22 -6.31 31.35
C PRO A 34 -30.39 -4.96 30.64
N GLU A 35 -31.13 -4.02 31.24
CA GLU A 35 -31.37 -2.66 30.74
C GLU A 35 -30.17 -1.72 30.87
N LEU A 36 -29.22 -2.06 31.76
CA LEU A 36 -28.00 -1.30 32.03
C LEU A 36 -26.76 -1.93 31.36
N GLN A 37 -26.96 -2.85 30.43
CA GLN A 37 -25.89 -3.45 29.63
C GLN A 37 -25.95 -2.92 28.21
N CYS A 38 -24.78 -2.59 27.66
CA CYS A 38 -24.63 -2.06 26.30
C CYS A 38 -25.49 -0.82 26.04
N ASN A 39 -25.54 0.08 27.02
CA ASN A 39 -26.29 1.33 26.99
C ASN A 39 -25.41 2.57 26.81
N PHE A 40 -24.13 2.37 26.47
CA PHE A 40 -23.14 3.43 26.26
C PHE A 40 -22.70 4.19 27.51
N TYR A 41 -23.13 3.78 28.71
CA TYR A 41 -22.67 4.31 29.99
C TYR A 41 -21.94 3.25 30.81
N CYS A 42 -20.80 3.62 31.40
CA CYS A 42 -20.18 2.80 32.43
C CYS A 42 -20.98 2.86 33.73
N ASN A 43 -21.92 1.94 33.95
CA ASN A 43 -22.64 1.85 35.20
C ASN A 43 -21.81 1.11 36.26
N CYS A 44 -20.87 0.28 35.83
CA CYS A 44 -19.91 -0.41 36.69
C CYS A 44 -18.60 0.38 36.82
N LEU A 45 -17.93 0.25 37.98
CA LEU A 45 -16.64 0.92 38.26
C LEU A 45 -15.53 0.52 37.28
N ASP A 46 -15.62 -0.67 36.69
CA ASP A 46 -14.68 -1.23 35.70
C ASP A 46 -15.26 -1.24 34.27
N CYS A 47 -16.44 -0.63 34.06
CA CYS A 47 -17.20 -0.67 32.80
C CYS A 47 -17.45 -2.09 32.25
N SER A 48 -17.48 -3.11 33.12
CA SER A 48 -17.70 -4.51 32.69
C SER A 48 -19.05 -4.74 32.02
N ASP A 49 -20.03 -3.88 32.27
CA ASP A 49 -21.33 -3.85 31.61
C ASP A 49 -21.28 -3.47 30.11
N GLU A 50 -20.19 -2.85 29.66
CA GLU A 50 -20.03 -2.36 28.29
C GLU A 50 -18.91 -3.09 27.50
N GLN A 51 -18.11 -3.94 28.16
CA GLN A 51 -16.98 -4.65 27.52
C GLN A 51 -17.44 -5.57 26.37
N ASN A 52 -18.57 -6.28 26.52
CA ASN A 52 -19.09 -7.21 25.51
C ASN A 52 -19.79 -6.55 24.31
N CYS A 53 -19.77 -5.22 24.22
CA CYS A 53 -20.28 -4.43 23.11
C CYS A 53 -19.23 -3.45 22.54
N GLY A 54 -17.95 -3.72 22.82
CA GLY A 54 -16.83 -3.01 22.21
C GLY A 54 -16.18 -1.95 23.08
N TYR A 55 -16.50 -1.83 24.38
CA TYR A 55 -15.80 -0.87 25.23
C TYR A 55 -14.37 -1.32 25.58
N GLY A 56 -13.38 -0.67 24.98
CA GLY A 56 -11.94 -0.94 25.19
C GLY A 56 -11.23 0.02 26.15
N GLY A 57 -11.97 0.80 26.97
CA GLY A 57 -11.39 1.76 27.93
C GLY A 57 -11.05 3.14 27.37
N ARG A 58 -11.07 3.34 26.04
CA ARG A 58 -10.96 4.65 25.38
C ARG A 58 -12.18 5.03 24.53
N GLY A 59 -13.06 4.06 24.25
CA GLY A 59 -14.25 4.21 23.42
C GLY A 59 -14.89 2.86 23.10
N PHE A 60 -15.98 2.89 22.34
CA PHE A 60 -16.68 1.70 21.84
C PHE A 60 -16.13 1.32 20.46
N ILE A 61 -15.03 0.58 20.45
CA ILE A 61 -14.28 0.19 19.26
C ILE A 61 -14.23 -1.33 19.17
N CYS A 62 -14.57 -1.87 18.01
CA CYS A 62 -14.35 -3.27 17.69
C CYS A 62 -13.44 -3.41 16.46
N ASP A 63 -12.20 -3.78 16.72
CA ASP A 63 -11.14 -4.06 15.74
C ASP A 63 -10.99 -5.55 15.41
N PHE A 64 -11.84 -6.42 15.98
CA PHE A 64 -11.82 -7.86 15.77
C PHE A 64 -10.51 -8.58 16.11
N GLU A 65 -9.58 -7.94 16.81
CA GLU A 65 -8.28 -8.52 17.20
C GLU A 65 -8.40 -9.55 18.32
N GLU A 66 -9.45 -9.45 19.13
CA GLU A 66 -9.77 -10.44 20.15
C GLU A 66 -10.61 -11.59 19.61
N ALA A 67 -10.38 -12.81 20.12
CA ALA A 67 -11.13 -14.01 19.69
C ALA A 67 -12.64 -13.93 19.95
N ALA A 68 -13.07 -13.08 20.89
CA ALA A 68 -14.48 -12.83 21.18
C ALA A 68 -15.18 -11.90 20.17
N ALA A 69 -14.44 -11.29 19.23
CA ALA A 69 -14.95 -10.39 18.19
C ALA A 69 -15.89 -9.30 18.75
N CYS A 70 -15.63 -8.81 19.96
CA CYS A 70 -16.45 -7.84 20.69
C CYS A 70 -17.96 -8.20 20.75
N GLY A 71 -18.27 -9.50 20.74
CA GLY A 71 -19.63 -10.04 20.77
C GLY A 71 -20.37 -10.05 19.43
N TRP A 72 -19.73 -9.61 18.33
CA TRP A 72 -20.25 -9.75 16.99
C TRP A 72 -20.27 -11.22 16.57
N ARG A 73 -21.33 -11.64 15.87
CA ARG A 73 -21.49 -13.02 15.42
C ARG A 73 -22.11 -13.11 14.04
N ASP A 74 -21.66 -14.10 13.27
CA ASP A 74 -22.32 -14.48 12.03
C ASP A 74 -23.70 -15.11 12.35
N ALA A 75 -24.73 -14.65 11.66
CA ALA A 75 -26.09 -15.18 11.72
C ALA A 75 -26.55 -15.67 10.33
N SER A 76 -25.60 -16.09 9.49
CA SER A 76 -25.86 -16.53 8.12
C SER A 76 -26.32 -17.99 8.08
N GLU A 77 -26.85 -18.41 6.93
CA GLU A 77 -27.15 -19.84 6.72
C GLU A 77 -25.85 -20.66 6.67
N PRO A 78 -25.71 -21.73 7.48
CA PRO A 78 -24.46 -22.48 7.56
C PRO A 78 -24.03 -23.09 6.22
N GLY A 79 -22.79 -22.85 5.80
CA GLY A 79 -22.13 -23.57 4.70
C GLY A 79 -22.45 -23.09 3.28
N VAL A 80 -23.05 -21.90 3.10
CA VAL A 80 -23.33 -21.34 1.77
C VAL A 80 -22.55 -20.05 1.52
N TYR A 81 -22.75 -19.06 2.40
CA TYR A 81 -22.13 -17.74 2.35
C TYR A 81 -22.23 -17.10 3.74
N SER A 82 -21.09 -16.89 4.40
CA SER A 82 -21.04 -16.46 5.81
C SER A 82 -19.92 -15.47 6.06
N TRP A 83 -20.01 -14.72 7.16
CA TRP A 83 -18.92 -13.91 7.66
C TRP A 83 -17.94 -14.75 8.46
N GLU A 84 -16.66 -14.57 8.16
CA GLU A 84 -15.55 -15.28 8.79
C GLU A 84 -14.52 -14.27 9.28
N ARG A 85 -13.98 -14.53 10.46
CA ARG A 85 -12.83 -13.80 10.98
C ARG A 85 -11.59 -14.31 10.24
N ARG A 86 -10.89 -13.42 9.52
CA ARG A 86 -9.75 -13.76 8.66
C ARG A 86 -8.56 -12.88 8.96
N GLN A 87 -7.39 -13.43 8.71
CA GLN A 87 -6.14 -12.68 8.56
C GLN A 87 -5.73 -12.77 7.08
N ARG A 88 -4.86 -11.87 6.62
CA ARG A 88 -4.25 -12.01 5.28
C ARG A 88 -3.42 -13.30 5.18
N GLY A 89 -2.76 -13.70 6.27
CA GLY A 89 -1.82 -14.83 6.29
C GLY A 89 -0.47 -14.50 5.63
N ASP A 90 0.36 -15.52 5.39
CA ASP A 90 1.76 -15.31 4.98
C ASP A 90 1.95 -14.95 3.51
N ARG A 91 0.98 -15.27 2.62
CA ARG A 91 1.09 -15.02 1.17
C ARG A 91 0.21 -13.86 0.72
N LEU A 92 0.69 -13.07 -0.25
CA LEU A 92 -0.13 -12.05 -0.92
C LEU A 92 -1.33 -12.75 -1.57
N PRO A 93 -2.58 -12.41 -1.19
CA PRO A 93 -3.73 -13.08 -1.77
C PRO A 93 -3.96 -12.59 -3.21
N GLU A 94 -4.45 -13.48 -4.08
CA GLU A 94 -4.84 -13.10 -5.45
C GLU A 94 -5.97 -12.06 -5.46
N SER A 95 -6.76 -11.96 -4.38
CA SER A 95 -7.89 -11.05 -4.17
C SER A 95 -8.05 -10.66 -2.68
N GLY A 96 -8.67 -9.51 -2.38
CA GLY A 96 -9.00 -9.09 -1.01
C GLY A 96 -8.04 -8.08 -0.36
N PRO A 97 -8.29 -7.73 0.92
CA PRO A 97 -7.44 -6.81 1.68
C PRO A 97 -5.99 -7.29 1.77
N SER A 98 -5.05 -6.39 1.52
CA SER A 98 -3.61 -6.67 1.56
C SER A 98 -3.03 -6.72 2.97
N SER A 99 -3.73 -6.11 3.91
CA SER A 99 -3.41 -6.04 5.34
C SER A 99 -4.69 -5.76 6.11
N ASP A 100 -4.63 -6.01 7.41
CA ASP A 100 -5.60 -5.53 8.38
C ASP A 100 -5.64 -3.99 8.45
N PHE A 101 -6.79 -3.39 8.81
CA PHE A 101 -6.87 -1.92 8.91
C PHE A 101 -6.31 -1.41 10.24
N THR A 102 -6.58 -2.09 11.35
CA THR A 102 -6.17 -1.68 12.70
C THR A 102 -4.66 -1.84 12.92
N VAL A 103 -4.11 -3.03 12.66
CA VAL A 103 -2.68 -3.33 12.87
C VAL A 103 -1.83 -2.87 11.68
N GLY A 104 -2.42 -2.80 10.48
CA GLY A 104 -1.70 -2.45 9.26
C GLY A 104 -0.74 -3.54 8.78
N THR A 105 -0.89 -4.78 9.27
CA THR A 105 -0.04 -5.94 8.92
C THR A 105 -0.87 -7.15 8.50
N SER A 106 -0.21 -8.26 8.15
CA SER A 106 -0.88 -9.54 7.85
C SER A 106 -1.37 -10.27 9.09
N ALA A 107 -0.90 -9.87 10.28
CA ALA A 107 -1.19 -10.51 11.55
C ALA A 107 -2.46 -9.97 12.23
N GLY A 108 -2.97 -8.82 11.80
CA GLY A 108 -4.26 -8.32 12.28
C GLY A 108 -5.44 -9.12 11.74
N TRP A 109 -6.57 -9.02 12.42
CA TRP A 109 -7.79 -9.77 12.16
C TRP A 109 -8.93 -8.86 11.73
N PHE A 110 -9.55 -9.17 10.61
CA PHE A 110 -10.75 -8.49 10.13
C PHE A 110 -11.88 -9.48 9.84
N MET A 111 -13.09 -8.98 9.64
CA MET A 111 -14.23 -9.81 9.23
C MET A 111 -14.40 -9.75 7.72
N ALA A 112 -14.47 -10.90 7.06
CA ALA A 112 -14.67 -10.99 5.61
C ALA A 112 -15.67 -12.08 5.24
N VAL A 113 -16.32 -11.90 4.11
CA VAL A 113 -17.28 -12.89 3.60
C VAL A 113 -16.58 -14.10 2.98
N SER A 114 -17.20 -15.26 3.09
CA SER A 114 -16.72 -16.50 2.49
C SER A 114 -16.84 -16.49 0.97
N ALA A 115 -16.21 -17.47 0.31
CA ALA A 115 -16.55 -17.76 -1.08
C ALA A 115 -18.01 -18.26 -1.15
N VAL A 116 -18.68 -18.02 -2.28
CA VAL A 116 -20.06 -18.47 -2.49
C VAL A 116 -20.02 -19.91 -3.01
N ASP A 117 -20.55 -20.84 -2.22
CA ASP A 117 -20.65 -22.28 -2.51
C ASP A 117 -22.12 -22.72 -2.77
N GLY A 118 -22.87 -22.03 -3.66
CA GLY A 118 -24.23 -22.44 -4.05
C GLY A 118 -24.89 -21.65 -5.20
N GLN A 119 -25.88 -22.24 -5.90
CA GLN A 119 -26.52 -21.68 -7.11
C GLN A 119 -27.50 -20.50 -6.86
N SER A 120 -28.00 -20.30 -5.64
CA SER A 120 -28.88 -19.16 -5.29
C SER A 120 -28.06 -17.95 -4.83
N ALA A 121 -28.59 -16.72 -4.93
CA ALA A 121 -27.94 -15.51 -4.42
C ALA A 121 -28.05 -15.45 -2.88
N PRO A 122 -27.06 -15.94 -2.11
CA PRO A 122 -27.20 -16.08 -0.67
C PRO A 122 -26.85 -14.74 0.00
N THR A 123 -27.40 -14.52 1.20
CA THR A 123 -27.14 -13.31 1.99
C THR A 123 -26.42 -13.70 3.27
N ALA A 124 -25.22 -13.15 3.48
CA ALA A 124 -24.48 -13.28 4.73
C ALA A 124 -24.83 -12.11 5.66
N SER A 125 -25.04 -12.36 6.95
CA SER A 125 -25.41 -11.35 7.95
C SER A 125 -24.50 -11.42 9.18
N LEU A 126 -23.70 -10.38 9.40
CA LEU A 126 -22.94 -10.17 10.61
C LEU A 126 -23.75 -9.33 11.59
N VAL A 127 -23.88 -9.76 12.84
CA VAL A 127 -24.84 -9.21 13.81
C VAL A 127 -24.11 -8.74 15.06
N SER A 128 -24.41 -7.50 15.49
CA SER A 128 -23.89 -6.92 16.72
C SER A 128 -24.47 -7.57 17.97
N PRO A 129 -23.85 -7.36 19.15
CA PRO A 129 -24.52 -7.48 20.44
C PRO A 129 -25.80 -6.64 20.50
N VAL A 130 -26.67 -6.94 21.47
CA VAL A 130 -27.89 -6.15 21.70
C VAL A 130 -27.49 -4.82 22.35
N MET A 131 -27.58 -3.74 21.59
CA MET A 131 -27.33 -2.37 22.03
C MET A 131 -28.63 -1.74 22.55
N ARG A 132 -28.54 -0.72 23.40
CA ARG A 132 -29.72 -0.08 24.01
C ARG A 132 -29.63 1.45 24.01
N ASN A 133 -30.75 2.11 23.73
CA ASN A 133 -30.94 3.57 23.88
C ASN A 133 -29.88 4.42 23.16
N ALA A 134 -29.84 4.35 21.83
CA ALA A 134 -28.96 5.21 21.05
C ALA A 134 -29.49 6.66 21.00
N SER A 135 -28.61 7.65 21.21
CA SER A 135 -28.88 9.08 21.02
C SER A 135 -29.20 9.43 19.55
N ALA A 136 -29.82 10.59 19.31
CA ALA A 136 -30.06 11.12 17.97
C ALA A 136 -28.77 11.41 17.17
N THR A 137 -27.68 11.68 17.87
CA THR A 137 -26.33 11.89 17.31
C THR A 137 -25.56 10.59 17.05
N CYS A 138 -26.15 9.43 17.36
CA CYS A 138 -25.45 8.16 17.31
C CYS A 138 -25.00 7.81 15.89
N ARG A 139 -23.69 7.60 15.75
CA ARG A 139 -23.05 7.21 14.50
C ARG A 139 -22.07 6.07 14.73
N VAL A 140 -21.93 5.24 13.70
CA VAL A 140 -20.92 4.18 13.65
C VAL A 140 -19.96 4.49 12.51
N ILE A 141 -18.67 4.66 12.83
CA ILE A 141 -17.63 4.73 11.81
C ILE A 141 -17.22 3.31 11.47
N LEU A 142 -17.33 2.96 10.19
CA LEU A 142 -17.06 1.63 9.65
C LEU A 142 -15.90 1.72 8.66
N ARG A 143 -14.92 0.81 8.80
CA ARG A 143 -13.91 0.57 7.78
C ARG A 143 -14.30 -0.63 6.96
N TYR A 144 -14.35 -0.47 5.65
CA TYR A 144 -14.83 -1.50 4.75
C TYR A 144 -13.95 -1.61 3.51
N TYR A 145 -13.87 -2.81 2.97
CA TYR A 145 -13.17 -3.14 1.75
C TYR A 145 -14.17 -3.82 0.82
N ILE A 146 -14.37 -3.28 -0.37
CA ILE A 146 -15.17 -3.92 -1.41
C ILE A 146 -14.39 -3.80 -2.71
N TRP A 147 -14.00 -4.95 -3.27
CA TRP A 147 -13.28 -5.01 -4.54
C TRP A 147 -13.87 -6.08 -5.45
N ASP A 148 -14.00 -5.74 -6.73
CA ASP A 148 -14.46 -6.62 -7.79
C ASP A 148 -13.55 -6.47 -9.02
N SER A 149 -12.89 -7.57 -9.39
CA SER A 149 -12.05 -7.65 -10.58
C SER A 149 -12.92 -7.64 -11.85
N GLY A 150 -13.23 -6.45 -12.37
CA GLY A 150 -13.83 -6.28 -13.70
C GLY A 150 -15.28 -5.77 -13.76
N ASN A 151 -15.81 -5.15 -12.69
CA ASN A 151 -17.15 -4.51 -12.65
C ASN A 151 -18.33 -5.43 -13.06
N GLN A 152 -18.17 -6.75 -12.99
CA GLN A 152 -19.22 -7.73 -13.30
C GLN A 152 -19.48 -8.73 -12.18
N GLY A 153 -18.70 -8.68 -11.09
CA GLY A 153 -18.66 -9.68 -10.03
C GLY A 153 -19.43 -9.32 -8.74
N LEU A 154 -19.78 -8.06 -8.51
CA LEU A 154 -20.65 -7.69 -7.39
C LEU A 154 -21.98 -7.12 -7.92
N ASP A 155 -23.10 -7.58 -7.35
CA ASP A 155 -24.40 -6.94 -7.60
C ASP A 155 -24.32 -5.50 -7.10
N SER A 156 -25.24 -4.65 -7.56
CA SER A 156 -25.19 -3.22 -7.26
C SER A 156 -25.17 -2.92 -5.75
N LEU A 157 -25.60 -3.84 -4.87
CA LEU A 157 -25.57 -3.71 -3.42
C LEU A 157 -24.80 -4.87 -2.74
N ALA A 158 -23.47 -4.81 -2.78
CA ALA A 158 -22.60 -5.85 -2.19
C ALA A 158 -22.60 -5.89 -0.65
N LEU A 159 -22.86 -4.75 0.00
CA LEU A 159 -22.81 -4.59 1.45
C LEU A 159 -23.79 -3.49 1.88
N TRP A 160 -24.54 -3.68 2.96
CA TRP A 160 -25.40 -2.64 3.56
C TRP A 160 -25.63 -2.87 5.06
N GLY A 161 -26.03 -1.82 5.77
CA GLY A 161 -26.31 -1.82 7.20
C GLY A 161 -27.82 -1.75 7.49
N THR A 162 -28.31 -2.59 8.38
CA THR A 162 -29.73 -2.63 8.81
C THR A 162 -29.84 -2.65 10.33
N VAL A 163 -30.73 -1.82 10.88
CA VAL A 163 -31.11 -1.89 12.29
C VAL A 163 -32.32 -2.82 12.44
N VAL A 164 -32.22 -3.75 13.38
CA VAL A 164 -33.27 -4.73 13.70
C VAL A 164 -33.72 -4.51 15.15
N ARG A 165 -35.04 -4.40 15.34
CA ARG A 165 -35.69 -4.19 16.64
C ARG A 165 -36.73 -5.29 16.88
N GLU A 166 -36.80 -5.81 18.10
CA GLU A 166 -37.75 -6.89 18.41
C GLU A 166 -39.20 -6.43 18.22
N GLY A 167 -39.95 -7.16 17.38
CA GLY A 167 -41.36 -6.87 17.10
C GLY A 167 -41.63 -5.60 16.29
N ARG A 168 -40.61 -4.96 15.70
CA ARG A 168 -40.75 -3.79 14.81
C ARG A 168 -40.18 -4.07 13.41
N PRO A 169 -40.61 -3.34 12.37
CA PRO A 169 -40.04 -3.43 11.03
C PRO A 169 -38.56 -3.04 11.02
N ASN A 170 -37.81 -3.56 10.04
CA ASN A 170 -36.39 -3.26 9.91
C ASN A 170 -36.19 -1.83 9.39
N ALA A 171 -34.99 -1.29 9.54
CA ALA A 171 -34.63 0.00 8.97
C ALA A 171 -33.26 -0.09 8.29
N THR A 172 -33.20 0.25 7.01
CA THR A 172 -31.91 0.32 6.30
C THR A 172 -31.25 1.64 6.65
N VAL A 173 -30.07 1.57 7.28
CA VAL A 173 -29.39 2.74 7.83
C VAL A 173 -28.18 3.22 7.04
N TRP A 174 -27.61 2.32 6.22
CA TRP A 174 -26.42 2.66 5.44
C TRP A 174 -26.26 1.79 4.21
N ARG A 175 -25.81 2.41 3.12
CA ARG A 175 -25.47 1.80 1.85
C ARG A 175 -24.21 2.49 1.30
N PRO A 176 -23.20 1.75 0.80
CA PRO A 176 -22.00 2.35 0.25
C PRO A 176 -22.32 3.07 -1.07
N ALA A 177 -21.75 4.25 -1.26
CA ALA A 177 -21.93 5.05 -2.47
C ALA A 177 -21.27 4.41 -3.71
N VAL A 178 -20.18 3.64 -3.51
CA VAL A 178 -19.39 2.99 -4.57
C VAL A 178 -19.02 1.56 -4.17
N THR A 179 -18.97 0.65 -5.14
CA THR A 179 -18.94 -0.81 -4.91
C THR A 179 -17.65 -1.51 -5.33
N SER A 180 -16.60 -0.83 -5.81
CA SER A 180 -15.34 -1.53 -6.16
C SER A 180 -14.10 -0.62 -6.14
N VAL A 181 -13.32 -0.67 -5.06
CA VAL A 181 -12.01 -0.02 -4.93
C VAL A 181 -11.05 -0.99 -4.24
N ARG A 182 -9.82 -1.14 -4.75
CA ARG A 182 -8.81 -2.08 -4.21
C ARG A 182 -8.07 -1.50 -2.99
N GLY A 183 -8.82 -1.10 -1.96
CA GLY A 183 -8.29 -0.49 -0.74
C GLY A 183 -9.34 -0.35 0.35
N TRP A 184 -8.88 -0.17 1.59
CA TRP A 184 -9.76 0.11 2.73
C TRP A 184 -10.38 1.49 2.63
N ARG A 185 -11.65 1.60 2.98
CA ARG A 185 -12.44 2.83 2.96
C ARG A 185 -13.10 3.07 4.30
N GLU A 186 -13.43 4.33 4.55
CA GLU A 186 -14.18 4.76 5.72
C GLU A 186 -15.57 5.24 5.32
N SER A 187 -16.57 4.92 6.14
CA SER A 187 -17.90 5.53 6.02
C SER A 187 -18.54 5.69 7.38
N THR A 188 -19.39 6.71 7.50
CA THR A 188 -20.16 6.98 8.72
C THR A 188 -21.60 6.51 8.53
N VAL A 189 -22.03 5.60 9.40
CA VAL A 189 -23.39 5.08 9.48
C VAL A 189 -24.15 5.90 10.53
N PHE A 190 -25.09 6.72 10.09
CA PHE A 190 -25.94 7.50 10.99
C PHE A 190 -27.11 6.63 11.45
N LEU A 191 -27.13 6.22 12.72
CA LEU A 191 -28.21 5.39 13.28
C LEU A 191 -29.41 6.24 13.67
N GLY A 192 -29.16 7.46 14.16
CA GLY A 192 -30.16 8.32 14.73
C GLY A 192 -30.74 7.75 16.03
N ARG A 193 -31.82 8.36 16.51
CA ARG A 193 -32.44 7.99 17.78
C ARG A 193 -33.08 6.61 17.69
N ILE A 194 -32.69 5.70 18.59
CA ILE A 194 -33.29 4.36 18.70
C ILE A 194 -33.65 4.07 20.17
N PRO A 195 -34.95 4.12 20.54
CA PRO A 195 -35.39 3.76 21.89
C PRO A 195 -35.36 2.24 22.10
N GLY A 196 -34.85 1.82 23.26
CA GLY A 196 -34.87 0.41 23.67
C GLY A 196 -33.80 -0.46 22.99
N PRO A 197 -33.97 -1.80 23.00
CA PRO A 197 -32.99 -2.74 22.48
C PRO A 197 -32.99 -2.81 20.95
N PHE A 198 -31.80 -2.85 20.35
CA PHE A 198 -31.62 -3.00 18.91
C PHE A 198 -30.32 -3.76 18.59
N GLN A 199 -30.24 -4.28 17.37
CA GLN A 199 -29.02 -4.87 16.81
C GLN A 199 -28.71 -4.25 15.45
N LEU A 200 -27.42 -4.08 15.17
CA LEU A 200 -26.92 -3.67 13.85
C LEU A 200 -26.52 -4.92 13.07
N HIS A 201 -27.05 -5.05 11.87
CA HIS A 201 -26.76 -6.13 10.94
C HIS A 201 -26.01 -5.58 9.73
N PHE A 202 -24.79 -6.04 9.49
CA PHE A 202 -24.10 -5.83 8.22
C PHE A 202 -24.37 -7.02 7.31
N ARG A 203 -25.07 -6.75 6.21
CA ARG A 203 -25.51 -7.78 5.26
C ARG A 203 -24.74 -7.66 3.97
N SER A 204 -24.33 -8.79 3.42
CA SER A 204 -23.72 -8.88 2.09
C SER A 204 -24.50 -9.87 1.25
N GLN A 205 -24.65 -9.58 -0.04
CA GLN A 205 -25.30 -10.47 -1.00
C GLN A 205 -24.45 -10.61 -2.26
N ARG A 206 -24.37 -11.83 -2.78
CA ARG A 206 -23.57 -12.14 -3.98
C ARG A 206 -24.24 -13.22 -4.82
N ARG A 207 -24.11 -13.16 -6.15
CA ARG A 207 -24.62 -14.19 -7.07
C ARG A 207 -23.55 -15.25 -7.36
N TRP A 208 -23.98 -16.47 -7.65
CA TRP A 208 -23.10 -17.57 -8.04
C TRP A 208 -22.25 -17.24 -9.27
N GLY A 209 -20.98 -17.62 -9.26
CA GLY A 209 -20.04 -17.47 -10.38
C GLY A 209 -19.33 -16.12 -10.47
N LEU A 210 -19.71 -15.18 -9.61
CA LEU A 210 -19.14 -13.84 -9.61
C LEU A 210 -17.94 -13.69 -8.66
N ARG A 211 -16.86 -13.04 -9.12
CA ARG A 211 -15.62 -12.54 -8.45
C ARG A 211 -15.88 -11.46 -7.36
N GLY A 212 -15.04 -11.31 -6.34
CA GLY A 212 -15.07 -10.12 -5.46
C GLY A 212 -14.87 -10.41 -3.97
N ASP A 213 -14.41 -9.40 -3.24
CA ASP A 213 -14.10 -9.47 -1.82
C ASP A 213 -14.86 -8.38 -1.06
N VAL A 214 -15.46 -8.77 0.06
CA VAL A 214 -16.11 -7.85 1.01
C VAL A 214 -15.51 -8.10 2.38
N ALA A 215 -14.94 -7.08 2.99
CA ALA A 215 -14.44 -7.12 4.35
C ALA A 215 -14.82 -5.87 5.13
N ILE A 216 -14.89 -6.00 6.44
CA ILE A 216 -15.07 -4.90 7.37
C ILE A 216 -14.08 -5.03 8.52
N ASP A 217 -13.71 -3.88 9.07
CA ASP A 217 -12.80 -3.77 10.19
C ASP A 217 -13.09 -2.49 10.99
N GLN A 218 -12.51 -2.38 12.19
CA GLN A 218 -12.52 -1.23 13.10
C GLN A 218 -13.85 -0.45 13.13
N LEU A 219 -14.85 -1.04 13.78
CA LEU A 219 -16.17 -0.45 14.01
C LEU A 219 -16.13 0.45 15.25
N GLU A 220 -16.48 1.73 15.09
CA GLU A 220 -16.42 2.70 16.19
C GLU A 220 -17.80 3.34 16.42
N PHE A 221 -18.41 3.10 17.58
CA PHE A 221 -19.61 3.85 17.99
C PHE A 221 -19.18 5.19 18.60
N GLN A 222 -19.68 6.28 18.03
CA GLN A 222 -19.45 7.64 18.52
C GLN A 222 -20.78 8.34 18.76
N ASP A 223 -20.80 9.18 19.80
CA ASP A 223 -21.93 10.06 20.14
C ASP A 223 -23.28 9.34 20.32
N CYS A 224 -23.22 8.08 20.78
CA CYS A 224 -24.39 7.20 20.93
C CYS A 224 -25.03 7.25 22.31
N ALA A 225 -24.33 7.75 23.33
CA ALA A 225 -24.90 7.94 24.65
C ALA A 225 -25.87 9.14 24.66
N PRO A 226 -27.07 9.03 25.25
CA PRO A 226 -27.93 10.18 25.54
C PRO A 226 -27.25 11.25 26.42
N PRO A 227 -27.89 12.42 26.66
CA PRO A 227 -27.33 13.45 27.52
C PRO A 227 -26.99 12.92 28.93
N ALA A 228 -25.76 13.18 29.38
CA ALA A 228 -25.30 12.72 30.68
C ALA A 228 -26.03 13.43 31.85
N PRO A 229 -26.10 12.79 33.04
CA PRO A 229 -26.74 13.41 34.20
C PRO A 229 -26.00 14.67 34.72
N GLU A 230 -26.59 15.86 34.57
CA GLU A 230 -26.13 17.14 35.09
C GLU A 230 -26.91 17.67 36.30
N LYS A 231 -26.21 18.18 37.32
CA LYS A 231 -26.83 18.68 38.56
C LYS A 231 -27.70 19.93 38.37
N ALA A 232 -27.42 20.78 37.38
CA ALA A 232 -28.17 21.98 37.08
C ALA A 232 -27.96 22.40 35.62
N CYS A 233 -29.05 22.64 34.89
CA CYS A 233 -29.01 23.13 33.51
C CYS A 233 -28.72 24.64 33.46
N GLY A 234 -28.13 25.11 32.36
CA GLY A 234 -27.89 26.54 32.08
C GLY A 234 -29.19 27.36 31.90
N VAL A 235 -29.03 28.69 31.79
CA VAL A 235 -30.15 29.67 31.78
C VAL A 235 -31.10 29.50 30.57
N ASN A 236 -30.66 28.82 29.50
CA ASN A 236 -31.41 28.63 28.25
C ASN A 236 -31.51 27.15 27.81
N SER A 237 -31.53 26.21 28.76
CA SER A 237 -31.60 24.76 28.47
C SER A 237 -32.81 24.11 29.15
N LEU A 238 -33.43 23.15 28.48
CA LEU A 238 -34.52 22.34 29.03
C LEU A 238 -33.93 21.18 29.82
N ARG A 239 -34.55 20.86 30.95
CA ARG A 239 -34.18 19.70 31.77
C ARG A 239 -34.92 18.46 31.31
N CYS A 240 -34.18 17.47 30.82
CA CYS A 240 -34.66 16.12 30.53
C CYS A 240 -34.87 15.33 31.83
N GLY A 241 -35.78 14.35 31.83
CA GLY A 241 -36.28 13.59 33.00
C GLY A 241 -35.33 13.41 34.18
N PRO A 242 -34.73 12.23 34.43
CA PRO A 242 -33.94 12.01 35.63
C PRO A 242 -32.50 12.51 35.46
N VAL A 243 -32.33 13.80 35.11
CA VAL A 243 -31.10 14.62 35.33
C VAL A 243 -30.31 14.99 34.04
N GLY A 244 -30.86 14.97 32.81
CA GLY A 244 -30.15 15.49 31.60
C GLY A 244 -30.52 16.94 31.20
N CYS A 245 -29.78 17.57 30.27
CA CYS A 245 -30.10 18.90 29.73
C CYS A 245 -29.94 18.94 28.20
N VAL A 246 -30.88 19.60 27.51
CA VAL A 246 -30.83 19.88 26.06
C VAL A 246 -30.98 21.38 25.81
N GLU A 247 -30.47 21.87 24.69
CA GLU A 247 -30.54 23.29 24.34
C GLU A 247 -31.93 23.72 23.89
N ALA A 248 -32.26 25.01 24.00
CA ALA A 248 -33.56 25.53 23.57
C ALA A 248 -33.86 25.28 22.07
N ALA A 249 -32.82 25.15 21.22
CA ALA A 249 -32.97 24.85 19.78
C ALA A 249 -33.33 23.38 19.47
N GLN A 250 -33.20 22.51 20.48
CA GLN A 250 -33.53 21.07 20.43
C GLN A 250 -34.93 20.78 21.00
N VAL A 251 -35.59 21.79 21.58
CA VAL A 251 -36.93 21.62 22.14
C VAL A 251 -37.96 21.76 21.03
N CYS A 252 -38.84 20.77 20.91
CA CYS A 252 -39.93 20.76 19.95
C CYS A 252 -39.49 20.74 18.47
N ASP A 253 -38.34 20.17 18.19
CA ASP A 253 -37.74 20.11 16.86
C ASP A 253 -38.01 18.80 16.10
N GLY A 254 -38.80 17.90 16.70
CA GLY A 254 -39.21 16.64 16.11
C GLY A 254 -38.27 15.47 16.42
N THR A 255 -37.19 15.68 17.17
CA THR A 255 -36.29 14.61 17.59
C THR A 255 -36.24 14.48 19.11
N ASP A 256 -36.17 13.24 19.59
CA ASP A 256 -35.98 12.93 21.01
C ASP A 256 -34.47 12.99 21.35
N ASP A 257 -33.99 14.21 21.65
CA ASP A 257 -32.63 14.51 22.08
C ASP A 257 -32.43 14.22 23.58
N CYS A 258 -33.49 14.33 24.38
CA CYS A 258 -33.46 13.95 25.80
C CYS A 258 -33.25 12.45 26.03
N GLY A 259 -33.57 11.61 25.04
CA GLY A 259 -33.58 10.16 25.13
C GLY A 259 -34.81 9.58 25.83
N ASP A 260 -35.66 10.41 26.44
CA ASP A 260 -36.93 10.05 27.09
C ASP A 260 -38.17 10.77 26.49
N GLY A 261 -37.97 11.63 25.49
CA GLY A 261 -39.00 12.39 24.79
C GLY A 261 -39.55 13.60 25.54
N SER A 262 -38.93 14.02 26.64
CA SER A 262 -39.42 15.17 27.46
C SER A 262 -39.39 16.51 26.73
N ASP A 263 -38.41 16.70 25.86
CA ASP A 263 -38.24 17.82 24.91
C ASP A 263 -39.35 17.93 23.88
N GLU A 264 -39.94 16.79 23.52
CA GLU A 264 -40.99 16.69 22.50
C GLU A 264 -42.41 16.61 23.08
N ALA A 265 -42.54 16.50 24.41
CA ALA A 265 -43.82 16.26 25.06
C ALA A 265 -44.71 17.51 25.20
N ASN A 266 -44.13 18.71 25.28
CA ASN A 266 -44.85 19.95 25.61
C ASN A 266 -44.74 21.02 24.52
N CYS A 267 -45.14 20.66 23.29
CA CYS A 267 -45.00 21.49 22.09
C CYS A 267 -46.29 22.21 21.66
N ASP A 268 -47.20 22.47 22.60
CA ASP A 268 -48.47 23.13 22.35
C ASP A 268 -48.29 24.47 21.60
N GLY A 269 -48.94 24.59 20.44
CA GLY A 269 -48.85 25.77 19.57
C GLY A 269 -47.93 25.62 18.36
N HIS A 270 -47.06 24.61 18.32
CA HIS A 270 -46.35 24.24 17.09
C HIS A 270 -47.29 23.49 16.16
N TRP A 271 -47.21 23.78 14.85
CA TRP A 271 -47.92 22.99 13.86
C TRP A 271 -46.97 21.98 13.23
N ARG A 272 -47.28 20.68 13.38
CA ARG A 272 -46.46 19.56 12.94
C ARG A 272 -47.10 18.81 11.79
N CYS A 273 -46.27 18.31 10.89
CA CYS A 273 -46.65 17.41 9.81
C CYS A 273 -45.58 16.35 9.59
N ASP A 274 -45.83 15.16 10.14
CA ASP A 274 -44.98 13.96 10.09
C ASP A 274 -45.33 13.03 8.92
N PHE A 275 -46.33 13.38 8.11
CA PHE A 275 -46.84 12.59 6.98
C PHE A 275 -47.30 11.16 7.30
N GLU A 276 -47.37 10.74 8.56
CA GLU A 276 -47.69 9.35 8.92
C GLU A 276 -49.13 8.97 8.63
N LEU A 277 -50.08 9.90 8.84
CA LEU A 277 -51.50 9.66 8.62
C LEU A 277 -52.01 10.29 7.31
N ASP A 278 -51.64 11.54 7.03
CA ASP A 278 -52.12 12.30 5.89
C ASP A 278 -51.11 13.35 5.43
N LEU A 279 -51.53 14.21 4.49
CA LEU A 279 -50.72 15.34 4.00
C LEU A 279 -50.92 16.61 4.85
N CYS A 280 -51.45 16.56 6.08
CA CYS A 280 -51.62 17.67 7.02
C CYS A 280 -52.25 18.95 6.43
N ASN A 281 -53.25 18.83 5.55
CA ASN A 281 -53.86 19.91 4.77
C ASN A 281 -52.96 20.59 3.72
N TRP A 282 -51.82 19.99 3.38
CA TRP A 282 -51.10 20.20 2.11
C TRP A 282 -51.79 19.48 0.93
N ALA A 283 -53.10 19.21 1.05
CA ALA A 283 -53.87 18.26 0.25
C ALA A 283 -54.00 18.58 -1.25
N ASP A 284 -53.57 19.78 -1.67
CA ASP A 284 -53.52 20.20 -3.06
C ASP A 284 -52.05 20.53 -3.37
N LEU A 285 -51.21 19.49 -3.51
CA LEU A 285 -49.83 19.60 -4.00
C LEU A 285 -49.87 20.13 -5.46
N ARG A 286 -50.19 21.42 -5.61
CA ARG A 286 -50.28 22.12 -6.88
C ARG A 286 -48.88 22.22 -7.44
N THR A 287 -48.56 21.26 -8.29
CA THR A 287 -47.27 21.23 -8.99
C THR A 287 -47.31 22.21 -10.15
N LEU A 288 -46.28 23.04 -10.23
CA LEU A 288 -46.06 23.92 -11.38
C LEU A 288 -45.39 23.17 -12.54
N SER A 289 -45.00 21.91 -12.31
CA SER A 289 -44.36 21.03 -13.29
C SER A 289 -45.10 19.69 -13.45
N THR A 290 -44.62 18.88 -14.40
CA THR A 290 -45.12 17.52 -14.66
C THR A 290 -44.67 16.49 -13.62
N LEU A 291 -43.58 16.76 -12.89
CA LEU A 291 -43.11 15.93 -11.78
C LEU A 291 -43.91 16.24 -10.51
N LYS A 292 -44.05 15.26 -9.61
CA LYS A 292 -44.81 15.43 -8.37
C LYS A 292 -44.10 14.83 -7.18
N PHE A 293 -44.22 15.52 -6.05
CA PHE A 293 -43.97 14.92 -4.74
C PHE A 293 -45.12 13.99 -4.39
N GLN A 294 -44.80 12.81 -3.87
CA GLN A 294 -45.76 11.80 -3.46
C GLN A 294 -45.43 11.30 -2.05
N ARG A 295 -46.46 11.14 -1.21
CA ARG A 295 -46.34 10.46 0.07
C ARG A 295 -46.14 8.97 -0.17
N THR A 296 -45.07 8.41 0.39
CA THR A 296 -44.71 6.99 0.23
C THR A 296 -43.87 6.52 1.42
N SER A 297 -43.54 5.24 1.46
CA SER A 297 -42.64 4.63 2.45
C SER A 297 -41.54 3.83 1.75
N GLN A 298 -40.50 3.43 2.50
CA GLN A 298 -39.44 2.60 1.94
C GLN A 298 -39.97 1.25 1.41
N LEU A 299 -40.97 0.67 2.08
CA LEU A 299 -41.60 -0.59 1.68
C LEU A 299 -42.33 -0.48 0.32
N GLU A 300 -42.89 0.69 0.00
CA GLU A 300 -43.56 0.94 -1.28
C GLU A 300 -42.58 1.30 -2.40
N LEU A 301 -41.44 1.91 -2.06
CA LEU A 301 -40.42 2.34 -3.00
C LEU A 301 -39.51 1.20 -3.48
N SER A 302 -39.20 0.24 -2.60
CA SER A 302 -38.21 -0.80 -2.87
C SER A 302 -38.87 -2.13 -3.24
N GLU A 303 -38.44 -2.74 -4.35
CA GLU A 303 -38.75 -4.15 -4.59
C GLU A 303 -38.01 -5.04 -3.56
N PRO A 304 -38.50 -6.25 -3.23
CA PRO A 304 -37.96 -7.11 -2.16
C PRO A 304 -36.45 -7.40 -2.22
N ASN A 305 -35.78 -7.13 -3.36
CA ASN A 305 -34.36 -7.35 -3.60
C ASN A 305 -33.58 -6.10 -4.03
N ASN A 306 -34.16 -4.89 -3.97
CA ASN A 306 -33.44 -3.67 -4.36
C ASN A 306 -33.80 -2.47 -3.47
N PRO A 307 -33.11 -2.29 -2.31
CA PRO A 307 -33.40 -1.21 -1.38
C PRO A 307 -32.91 0.16 -1.88
N LYS A 308 -32.45 0.32 -3.13
CA LYS A 308 -31.75 1.54 -3.61
C LYS A 308 -32.66 2.70 -4.06
N ALA A 309 -33.97 2.53 -4.12
CA ALA A 309 -34.83 3.49 -4.79
C ALA A 309 -34.90 4.87 -4.10
N GLY A 310 -34.83 4.93 -2.76
CA GLY A 310 -34.99 6.17 -1.99
C GLY A 310 -34.46 6.07 -0.54
N PRO A 311 -35.02 6.88 0.39
CA PRO A 311 -34.67 6.83 1.81
C PRO A 311 -34.91 5.45 2.40
N GLY A 312 -33.91 4.92 3.12
CA GLY A 312 -33.99 3.56 3.69
C GLY A 312 -34.95 3.41 4.89
N ARG A 313 -35.47 4.54 5.39
CA ARG A 313 -36.37 4.67 6.55
C ARG A 313 -36.99 6.06 6.60
N ASP A 314 -38.11 6.22 7.29
CA ASP A 314 -38.68 7.53 7.67
C ASP A 314 -37.90 8.19 8.82
N HIS A 315 -38.06 9.50 9.00
CA HIS A 315 -37.42 10.22 10.10
C HIS A 315 -38.18 10.01 11.43
N THR A 316 -39.50 10.15 11.43
CA THR A 316 -40.36 10.18 12.64
C THR A 316 -40.24 8.94 13.53
N THR A 317 -40.28 7.75 12.94
CA THR A 317 -40.32 6.44 13.63
C THR A 317 -39.07 5.58 13.41
N ASN A 318 -38.17 6.06 12.53
CA ASN A 318 -36.92 5.40 12.15
C ASN A 318 -37.19 3.96 11.63
N SER A 319 -38.15 3.81 10.70
CA SER A 319 -38.69 2.52 10.22
C SER A 319 -38.83 2.45 8.69
N GLU A 320 -38.93 1.25 8.12
CA GLU A 320 -39.23 1.10 6.68
C GLU A 320 -40.71 1.33 6.32
N THR A 321 -41.60 1.37 7.33
CA THR A 321 -43.06 1.52 7.13
C THR A 321 -43.59 2.93 7.37
N GLY A 322 -42.79 3.83 7.97
CA GLY A 322 -43.19 5.22 8.12
C GLY A 322 -43.18 5.96 6.77
N HIS A 323 -43.82 7.11 6.73
CA HIS A 323 -44.15 7.80 5.49
C HIS A 323 -43.49 9.17 5.40
N PHE A 324 -43.05 9.52 4.19
CA PHE A 324 -42.44 10.81 3.89
C PHE A 324 -42.86 11.28 2.49
N LEU A 325 -42.59 12.55 2.18
CA LEU A 325 -42.76 13.08 0.82
C LEU A 325 -41.52 12.80 -0.02
N TYR A 326 -41.67 12.10 -1.13
CA TYR A 326 -40.57 11.75 -2.04
C TYR A 326 -40.83 12.25 -3.46
N LEU A 327 -39.76 12.75 -4.11
CA LEU A 327 -39.80 13.18 -5.51
C LEU A 327 -39.48 11.99 -6.43
N SER A 328 -40.52 11.39 -7.02
CA SER A 328 -40.41 10.18 -7.82
C SER A 328 -40.22 10.44 -9.33
N LYS A 329 -39.51 9.53 -10.01
CA LYS A 329 -39.42 9.49 -11.49
C LYS A 329 -40.72 8.90 -12.06
N PRO A 330 -41.20 9.33 -13.24
CA PRO A 330 -42.39 8.75 -13.87
C PRO A 330 -42.21 7.24 -14.13
N ALA A 331 -43.24 6.45 -13.80
CA ALA A 331 -43.21 4.98 -13.72
C ALA A 331 -42.87 4.21 -15.03
N ASN A 332 -42.76 4.89 -16.18
CA ASN A 332 -42.70 4.23 -17.49
C ASN A 332 -41.33 4.30 -18.18
N GLY A 333 -40.26 4.73 -17.48
CA GLY A 333 -38.93 4.86 -18.09
C GLY A 333 -38.85 5.92 -19.20
N GLU A 334 -39.84 6.80 -19.33
CA GLU A 334 -39.75 7.93 -20.25
C GLU A 334 -38.62 8.89 -19.80
N PRO A 335 -37.86 9.46 -20.75
CA PRO A 335 -36.86 10.47 -20.43
C PRO A 335 -37.51 11.67 -19.73
N LEU A 336 -36.81 12.23 -18.74
CA LEU A 336 -37.29 13.38 -17.95
C LEU A 336 -37.53 14.59 -18.88
N LYS A 337 -38.80 14.98 -19.06
CA LYS A 337 -39.19 16.19 -19.82
C LYS A 337 -39.03 17.48 -19.01
N ALA A 338 -39.05 17.36 -17.69
CA ALA A 338 -38.74 18.41 -16.71
C ALA A 338 -37.94 17.75 -15.58
N ASP A 339 -36.95 18.45 -15.07
CA ASP A 339 -36.00 18.01 -14.05
C ASP A 339 -36.31 18.56 -12.65
N TRP A 340 -37.42 19.31 -12.49
CA TRP A 340 -37.81 19.90 -11.22
C TRP A 340 -39.31 19.73 -10.92
N SER A 341 -39.65 19.81 -9.63
CA SER A 341 -41.00 19.76 -9.07
C SER A 341 -41.15 20.79 -7.97
N SER A 342 -42.39 21.20 -7.69
CA SER A 342 -42.66 22.11 -6.59
C SER A 342 -43.98 21.80 -5.89
N PHE A 343 -44.07 22.16 -4.62
CA PHE A 343 -45.34 22.23 -3.90
C PHE A 343 -45.38 23.45 -2.97
N GLN A 344 -46.58 23.86 -2.60
CA GLN A 344 -46.84 25.13 -1.94
C GLN A 344 -47.46 24.94 -0.56
N SER A 345 -47.10 25.81 0.38
CA SER A 345 -47.74 25.90 1.69
C SER A 345 -49.08 26.64 1.65
N PRO A 346 -49.85 26.60 2.75
CA PRO A 346 -50.87 27.62 3.03
C PRO A 346 -50.27 29.03 3.09
N VAL A 347 -51.14 30.06 3.04
CA VAL A 347 -50.73 31.47 3.18
C VAL A 347 -50.56 31.83 4.67
N PHE A 348 -49.51 32.58 4.98
CA PHE A 348 -49.15 33.02 6.34
C PHE A 348 -49.23 34.54 6.51
N GLU A 349 -49.46 34.98 7.76
CA GLU A 349 -49.46 36.39 8.17
C GLU A 349 -48.04 37.01 8.08
N PRO A 350 -47.92 38.34 7.88
CA PRO A 350 -46.65 39.05 7.96
C PRO A 350 -45.95 38.86 9.31
N THR A 351 -44.62 38.76 9.30
CA THR A 351 -43.77 38.56 10.48
C THR A 351 -42.79 39.72 10.67
N ASN A 352 -42.06 39.74 11.79
CA ASN A 352 -41.03 40.75 12.05
C ASN A 352 -39.78 40.12 12.66
N SER A 353 -38.68 40.87 12.71
CA SER A 353 -37.39 40.37 13.23
C SER A 353 -37.39 40.03 14.72
N THR A 354 -38.41 40.44 15.48
CA THR A 354 -38.55 40.10 16.91
C THR A 354 -39.38 38.83 17.15
N HIS A 355 -40.22 38.47 16.18
CA HIS A 355 -41.09 37.30 16.17
C HIS A 355 -41.11 36.70 14.74
N PRO A 356 -39.99 36.10 14.29
CA PRO A 356 -39.91 35.47 12.98
C PRO A 356 -40.75 34.19 12.96
N CYS A 357 -41.36 33.87 11.80
CA CYS A 357 -41.91 32.54 11.59
C CYS A 357 -40.75 31.58 11.31
N ARG A 358 -40.57 30.56 12.15
CA ARG A 358 -39.51 29.57 12.02
C ARG A 358 -40.10 28.25 11.54
N MET A 359 -39.42 27.63 10.58
CA MET A 359 -39.76 26.31 10.06
C MET A 359 -38.57 25.39 10.23
N THR A 360 -38.82 24.23 10.82
CA THR A 360 -37.89 23.10 10.87
C THR A 360 -38.43 22.01 9.94
N LEU A 361 -37.56 21.39 9.16
CA LEU A 361 -37.88 20.21 8.35
C LEU A 361 -36.69 19.27 8.27
N TYR A 362 -36.94 18.01 7.93
CA TYR A 362 -35.90 17.02 7.67
C TYR A 362 -35.88 16.69 6.19
N THR A 363 -34.67 16.66 5.63
CA THR A 363 -34.44 16.45 4.19
C THR A 363 -33.53 15.25 3.98
N HIS A 364 -33.83 14.43 2.99
CA HIS A 364 -32.99 13.30 2.58
C HIS A 364 -32.61 13.48 1.11
N GLN A 365 -31.31 13.51 0.83
CA GLN A 365 -30.74 13.71 -0.51
C GLN A 365 -29.71 12.61 -0.77
N PHE A 366 -30.15 11.48 -1.33
CA PHE A 366 -29.31 10.30 -1.50
C PHE A 366 -29.10 9.94 -2.97
N GLY A 367 -27.89 9.54 -3.32
CA GLY A 367 -27.55 8.99 -4.64
C GLY A 367 -27.56 10.01 -5.79
N PRO A 368 -27.12 9.58 -6.99
CA PRO A 368 -26.81 10.45 -8.12
C PRO A 368 -28.04 11.10 -8.75
N ARG A 369 -29.27 10.66 -8.42
CA ARG A 369 -30.51 11.33 -8.84
C ARG A 369 -30.72 12.67 -8.14
N SER A 370 -30.15 12.89 -6.96
CA SER A 370 -30.37 14.11 -6.18
C SER A 370 -29.75 15.33 -6.86
N GLY A 371 -30.58 16.31 -7.23
CA GLY A 371 -30.15 17.57 -7.84
C GLY A 371 -29.99 18.69 -6.81
N GLY A 372 -31.01 18.93 -6.00
CA GLY A 372 -31.03 19.90 -4.90
C GLY A 372 -32.44 20.30 -4.48
N LEU A 373 -32.56 20.93 -3.30
CA LEU A 373 -33.81 21.44 -2.75
C LEU A 373 -33.64 22.93 -2.42
N SER A 374 -34.60 23.75 -2.87
CA SER A 374 -34.67 25.18 -2.58
C SER A 374 -36.02 25.52 -1.94
N ILE A 375 -36.02 26.44 -0.98
CA ILE A 375 -37.20 26.97 -0.32
C ILE A 375 -37.27 28.46 -0.65
N LEU A 376 -38.39 28.87 -1.25
CA LEU A 376 -38.62 30.22 -1.73
C LEU A 376 -39.82 30.85 -1.01
N VAL A 377 -39.75 32.16 -0.83
CA VAL A 377 -40.85 32.97 -0.32
C VAL A 377 -41.53 33.65 -1.48
N VAL A 378 -42.85 33.51 -1.55
CA VAL A 378 -43.72 34.17 -2.54
C VAL A 378 -44.58 35.21 -1.82
N THR A 379 -44.43 36.48 -2.20
CA THR A 379 -45.23 37.61 -1.73
C THR A 379 -46.04 38.20 -2.88
N SER A 380 -46.91 39.19 -2.63
CA SER A 380 -47.68 39.85 -3.70
C SER A 380 -46.84 40.63 -4.73
N GLY A 381 -45.56 40.90 -4.44
CA GLY A 381 -44.68 41.71 -5.31
C GLY A 381 -43.36 41.05 -5.72
N ALA A 382 -42.94 39.96 -5.07
CA ALA A 382 -41.66 39.31 -5.34
C ALA A 382 -41.64 37.83 -4.94
N MET A 383 -40.79 37.07 -5.62
CA MET A 383 -40.44 35.69 -5.29
C MET A 383 -38.91 35.59 -5.19
N TYR A 384 -38.40 35.09 -4.07
CA TYR A 384 -36.95 35.00 -3.81
C TYR A 384 -36.61 33.78 -2.95
N PRO A 385 -35.42 33.17 -3.14
CA PRO A 385 -34.96 32.06 -2.31
C PRO A 385 -34.59 32.53 -0.91
N VAL A 386 -34.89 31.72 0.11
CA VAL A 386 -34.47 31.95 1.50
C VAL A 386 -33.57 30.84 2.04
N TRP A 387 -33.59 29.68 1.40
CA TRP A 387 -32.76 28.54 1.77
C TRP A 387 -32.56 27.63 0.55
N GLU A 388 -31.34 27.13 0.35
CA GLU A 388 -30.99 26.26 -0.75
C GLU A 388 -29.95 25.23 -0.31
N ARG A 389 -30.09 23.98 -0.76
CA ARG A 389 -29.12 22.91 -0.52
C ARG A 389 -29.01 22.01 -1.75
N GLY A 390 -27.81 21.93 -2.33
CA GLY A 390 -27.53 21.14 -3.53
C GLY A 390 -26.92 19.76 -3.24
N GLY A 391 -27.01 18.85 -4.21
CA GLY A 391 -26.21 17.61 -4.23
C GLY A 391 -26.70 16.45 -3.36
N GLU A 392 -25.83 15.45 -3.18
CA GLU A 392 -26.05 14.28 -2.31
C GLU A 392 -25.39 14.47 -0.95
N LEU A 393 -26.08 14.04 0.11
CA LEU A 393 -25.65 14.15 1.51
C LEU A 393 -25.37 12.78 2.15
N GLY A 394 -25.65 11.69 1.44
CA GLY A 394 -25.56 10.33 1.94
C GLY A 394 -26.93 9.79 2.41
N ASP A 395 -26.91 8.62 3.05
CA ASP A 395 -28.12 7.92 3.49
C ASP A 395 -28.58 8.39 4.89
N VAL A 396 -28.88 9.68 5.01
CA VAL A 396 -29.17 10.35 6.27
C VAL A 396 -30.25 11.41 6.12
N TRP A 397 -31.09 11.55 7.13
CA TRP A 397 -32.04 12.65 7.27
C TRP A 397 -31.33 13.84 7.93
N VAL A 398 -31.38 15.00 7.28
CA VAL A 398 -30.65 16.20 7.70
C VAL A 398 -31.64 17.29 8.05
N LYS A 399 -31.56 17.77 9.29
CA LYS A 399 -32.32 18.92 9.79
C LYS A 399 -32.01 20.18 8.99
N ALA A 400 -33.03 20.94 8.66
CA ALA A 400 -32.95 22.25 8.08
C ALA A 400 -33.87 23.20 8.86
N GLU A 401 -33.37 24.39 9.16
CA GLU A 401 -34.14 25.44 9.81
C GLU A 401 -34.14 26.69 8.94
N VAL A 402 -35.33 27.25 8.73
CA VAL A 402 -35.56 28.42 7.86
C VAL A 402 -36.35 29.47 8.62
N GLU A 403 -35.82 30.69 8.68
CA GLU A 403 -36.49 31.84 9.28
C GLU A 403 -37.15 32.71 8.21
N PHE A 404 -38.42 33.05 8.42
CA PHE A 404 -39.20 33.91 7.54
C PHE A 404 -39.50 35.24 8.20
N VAL A 405 -38.92 36.31 7.66
CA VAL A 405 -39.17 37.71 8.06
C VAL A 405 -39.73 38.48 6.87
N THR A 406 -41.05 38.70 6.85
CA THR A 406 -41.76 39.32 5.72
C THR A 406 -42.74 40.39 6.19
N ASN A 407 -42.81 41.51 5.48
CA ASN A 407 -43.72 42.62 5.80
C ASN A 407 -45.12 42.50 5.15
N SER A 408 -45.39 41.39 4.46
CA SER A 408 -46.61 41.12 3.72
C SER A 408 -47.00 39.65 3.88
N SER A 409 -48.27 39.31 3.59
CA SER A 409 -48.69 37.92 3.59
C SER A 409 -47.90 37.13 2.56
N PHE A 410 -47.48 35.93 2.93
CA PHE A 410 -46.53 35.16 2.14
C PHE A 410 -46.89 33.69 2.08
N GLN A 411 -46.37 33.02 1.06
CA GLN A 411 -46.49 31.59 0.84
C GLN A 411 -45.09 30.99 0.68
N ILE A 412 -44.90 29.78 1.18
CA ILE A 412 -43.64 29.04 1.09
C ILE A 412 -43.75 28.08 -0.10
N LEU A 413 -42.76 28.12 -0.98
CA LEU A 413 -42.65 27.23 -2.13
C LEU A 413 -41.41 26.34 -1.98
N PHE A 414 -41.63 25.03 -2.00
CA PHE A 414 -40.57 24.02 -2.02
C PHE A 414 -40.30 23.65 -3.47
N VAL A 415 -39.05 23.71 -3.90
CA VAL A 415 -38.62 23.38 -5.27
C VAL A 415 -37.52 22.33 -5.19
N GLY A 416 -37.81 21.13 -5.68
CA GLY A 416 -36.85 20.02 -5.74
C GLY A 416 -36.44 19.73 -7.18
N ALA A 417 -35.13 19.57 -7.42
CA ALA A 417 -34.57 19.19 -8.72
C ALA A 417 -33.95 17.78 -8.67
N ILE A 418 -34.18 16.97 -9.71
CA ILE A 418 -33.64 15.62 -9.86
C ILE A 418 -32.93 15.45 -11.21
N ARG A 419 -32.03 14.48 -11.28
CA ARG A 419 -31.27 14.11 -12.50
C ARG A 419 -31.80 12.81 -13.11
N ASP A 420 -31.49 12.57 -14.38
CA ASP A 420 -31.88 11.32 -15.05
C ASP A 420 -30.95 10.14 -14.71
N ASN A 421 -31.02 9.69 -13.46
CA ASN A 421 -30.27 8.54 -12.94
C ASN A 421 -31.20 7.46 -12.34
N ASP A 422 -30.70 6.24 -12.24
CA ASP A 422 -31.50 5.04 -11.94
C ASP A 422 -31.90 4.88 -10.46
N TYR A 423 -31.20 5.52 -9.52
CA TYR A 423 -31.49 5.40 -8.09
C TYR A 423 -31.20 6.70 -7.31
N GLY A 424 -31.72 6.79 -6.08
CA GLY A 424 -31.61 7.97 -5.23
C GLY A 424 -32.76 8.97 -5.43
N GLY A 425 -32.69 10.13 -4.80
CA GLY A 425 -33.69 11.19 -4.93
C GLY A 425 -33.79 12.08 -3.69
N ILE A 426 -34.79 12.97 -3.71
CA ILE A 426 -35.03 13.95 -2.65
C ILE A 426 -36.29 13.57 -1.89
N ALA A 427 -36.19 13.51 -0.57
CA ALA A 427 -37.34 13.37 0.32
C ALA A 427 -37.38 14.47 1.38
N ILE A 428 -38.58 14.75 1.87
CA ILE A 428 -38.89 15.72 2.93
C ILE A 428 -39.78 15.03 3.95
N ASP A 429 -39.47 15.24 5.22
CA ASP A 429 -40.21 14.69 6.35
C ASP A 429 -40.28 15.70 7.52
N ASP A 430 -41.19 15.47 8.45
CA ASP A 430 -41.33 16.21 9.72
C ASP A 430 -41.27 17.75 9.58
N ILE A 431 -42.25 18.35 8.89
CA ILE A 431 -42.36 19.82 8.79
C ILE A 431 -42.98 20.38 10.08
N ILE A 432 -42.24 21.21 10.79
CA ILE A 432 -42.62 21.82 12.06
C ILE A 432 -42.57 23.34 11.93
N MET A 433 -43.69 24.00 12.19
CA MET A 433 -43.83 25.45 12.15
C MET A 433 -43.96 26.02 13.56
N SER A 434 -43.25 27.11 13.84
CA SER A 434 -43.32 27.81 15.12
C SER A 434 -44.70 28.45 15.34
N PRO A 435 -45.07 28.77 16.60
CA PRO A 435 -46.36 29.38 16.93
C PRO A 435 -46.60 30.76 16.29
N ASP A 436 -45.52 31.44 15.89
CA ASP A 436 -45.57 32.74 15.20
C ASP A 436 -46.04 32.61 13.73
N CYS A 437 -46.00 31.39 13.15
CA CYS A 437 -46.46 31.09 11.80
C CYS A 437 -47.99 30.99 11.72
N ARG A 438 -48.69 32.13 11.76
CA ARG A 438 -50.16 32.19 11.73
C ARG A 438 -50.70 32.09 10.31
N ARG A 439 -51.63 31.16 10.08
CA ARG A 439 -52.26 30.95 8.77
C ARG A 439 -53.38 31.96 8.49
N VAL A 440 -53.52 32.32 7.22
CA VAL A 440 -54.60 33.19 6.71
C VAL A 440 -55.40 32.45 5.65
N ASN A 441 -56.73 32.62 5.67
CA ASN A 441 -57.62 32.14 4.61
C ASN A 441 -57.72 33.19 3.48
N GLU A 442 -56.59 33.50 2.82
CA GLU A 442 -56.51 34.37 1.64
C GLU A 442 -56.22 33.57 0.37
N SER A 443 -56.60 34.10 -0.80
CA SER A 443 -56.24 33.52 -2.10
C SER A 443 -54.75 33.72 -2.40
N SER A 444 -54.05 32.68 -2.87
CA SER A 444 -52.60 32.72 -3.16
C SER A 444 -52.20 33.96 -3.99
N PRO A 445 -51.08 34.62 -3.64
CA PRO A 445 -50.52 35.71 -4.45
C PRO A 445 -50.23 35.23 -5.88
N SER A 446 -50.75 35.94 -6.90
CA SER A 446 -50.45 35.64 -8.30
C SER A 446 -49.18 36.38 -8.74
N VAL A 447 -48.05 35.67 -8.83
CA VAL A 447 -46.78 36.21 -9.35
C VAL A 447 -46.34 35.38 -10.56
N GLY A 448 -45.70 36.03 -11.53
CA GLY A 448 -45.08 35.37 -12.68
C GLY A 448 -43.99 34.40 -12.23
N HIS A 449 -43.92 33.25 -12.91
CA HIS A 449 -42.94 32.21 -12.62
C HIS A 449 -41.51 32.79 -12.78
N PRO A 450 -40.57 32.44 -11.89
CA PRO A 450 -39.17 32.77 -12.11
C PRO A 450 -38.73 32.15 -13.44
N ASP A 451 -37.99 32.90 -14.24
CA ASP A 451 -37.34 32.33 -15.41
C ASP A 451 -36.41 31.20 -14.93
N PRO A 452 -36.42 30.03 -15.59
CA PRO A 452 -35.46 28.98 -15.27
C PRO A 452 -34.04 29.56 -15.34
N PRO A 453 -33.09 29.03 -14.54
CA PRO A 453 -31.69 29.42 -14.63
C PRO A 453 -31.28 29.47 -16.10
N LYS A 454 -30.60 30.55 -16.52
CA LYS A 454 -30.08 30.63 -17.89
C LYS A 454 -29.39 29.33 -18.22
N HIS A 455 -29.76 28.71 -19.33
CA HIS A 455 -29.09 27.49 -19.78
C HIS A 455 -27.58 27.75 -19.80
N PRO A 456 -26.77 26.81 -19.29
CA PRO A 456 -25.33 26.99 -19.24
C PRO A 456 -24.81 27.33 -20.63
N CYS A 457 -23.86 28.25 -20.68
CA CYS A 457 -23.24 28.76 -21.91
C CYS A 457 -22.49 27.66 -22.70
N THR A 458 -22.21 26.52 -22.06
CA THR A 458 -21.50 25.36 -22.63
C THR A 458 -22.20 24.03 -22.27
N GLN A 459 -21.70 22.94 -22.82
CA GLN A 459 -22.17 21.58 -22.50
C GLN A 459 -21.78 21.19 -21.07
N SER A 460 -22.58 20.34 -20.44
CA SER A 460 -22.35 19.92 -19.03
C SER A 460 -20.96 19.35 -18.75
N SER A 461 -20.30 18.74 -19.74
CA SER A 461 -18.94 18.17 -19.62
C SER A 461 -17.82 19.21 -19.57
N LYS A 462 -18.10 20.44 -20.01
CA LYS A 462 -17.17 21.57 -20.16
C LYS A 462 -17.37 22.67 -19.09
N LEU A 463 -18.23 22.42 -18.09
CA LEU A 463 -18.28 23.30 -16.91
C LEU A 463 -17.17 22.90 -15.94
N CYS A 464 -16.48 23.85 -15.32
CA CYS A 464 -15.42 23.60 -14.35
C CYS A 464 -14.32 22.65 -14.86
N ASP A 465 -13.98 22.69 -16.15
CA ASP A 465 -12.96 21.82 -16.76
C ASP A 465 -11.57 22.47 -16.83
N PHE A 466 -11.37 23.55 -16.07
CA PHE A 466 -10.15 24.35 -16.02
C PHE A 466 -9.82 25.04 -17.35
N ARG A 467 -10.82 25.17 -18.26
CA ARG A 467 -10.69 25.89 -19.52
C ARG A 467 -11.87 26.85 -19.69
N SER A 468 -11.56 28.11 -20.00
CA SER A 468 -12.59 29.07 -20.38
C SER A 468 -13.09 28.77 -21.79
N ASP A 469 -14.29 28.17 -21.89
CA ASP A 469 -15.02 27.94 -23.13
C ASP A 469 -16.11 28.99 -23.38
N CYS A 470 -16.56 29.71 -22.35
CA CYS A 470 -17.57 30.77 -22.46
C CYS A 470 -16.97 32.20 -22.46
N ASP A 471 -17.71 33.14 -23.06
CA ASP A 471 -17.36 34.57 -23.00
C ASP A 471 -17.28 35.02 -21.53
N SER A 472 -16.17 35.65 -21.14
CA SER A 472 -15.87 36.06 -19.75
C SER A 472 -15.69 34.91 -18.74
N ALA A 473 -15.46 33.67 -19.21
CA ALA A 473 -15.20 32.50 -18.35
C ALA A 473 -16.32 32.18 -17.34
N GLU A 474 -17.58 32.43 -17.70
CA GLU A 474 -18.75 32.11 -16.86
C GLU A 474 -18.84 30.62 -16.46
N ASP A 475 -18.27 29.73 -17.26
CA ASP A 475 -18.18 28.30 -17.04
C ASP A 475 -17.19 27.89 -15.93
N GLU A 476 -16.17 28.73 -15.66
CA GLU A 476 -15.15 28.51 -14.63
C GLU A 476 -15.36 29.42 -13.40
N SER A 477 -16.18 30.47 -13.53
CA SER A 477 -16.29 31.55 -12.54
C SER A 477 -16.93 31.14 -11.22
N SER A 478 -17.65 30.01 -11.15
CA SER A 478 -18.35 29.53 -9.95
C SER A 478 -17.87 28.14 -9.52
N CYS A 479 -16.62 27.78 -9.82
CA CYS A 479 -16.07 26.44 -9.61
C CYS A 479 -15.25 26.26 -8.33
N GLY A 480 -15.18 27.29 -7.47
CA GLY A 480 -14.44 27.23 -6.20
C GLY A 480 -13.09 27.95 -6.20
N ASP A 481 -12.69 28.57 -7.31
CA ASP A 481 -11.43 29.32 -7.46
C ASP A 481 -11.65 30.82 -7.20
N PHE A 482 -11.08 31.32 -6.10
CA PHE A 482 -11.24 32.71 -5.63
C PHE A 482 -10.56 33.74 -6.55
N SER A 483 -9.82 33.32 -7.58
CA SER A 483 -9.33 34.24 -8.61
C SER A 483 -10.44 34.82 -9.49
N PHE A 484 -11.61 34.16 -9.53
CA PHE A 484 -12.80 34.66 -10.24
C PHE A 484 -13.75 35.42 -9.28
N PRO A 485 -14.46 36.46 -9.76
CA PRO A 485 -15.34 37.28 -8.91
C PRO A 485 -16.46 36.52 -8.20
N ASP A 486 -16.95 35.42 -8.79
CA ASP A 486 -17.99 34.56 -8.23
C ASP A 486 -17.44 33.22 -7.73
N GLY A 487 -16.12 33.05 -7.71
CA GLY A 487 -15.49 31.76 -7.49
C GLY A 487 -15.67 31.23 -6.08
N SER A 488 -15.69 32.13 -5.09
CA SER A 488 -15.99 31.81 -3.70
C SER A 488 -17.42 31.27 -3.50
N LYS A 489 -18.36 31.56 -4.41
CA LYS A 489 -19.74 31.01 -4.40
C LYS A 489 -19.81 29.57 -4.89
N GLY A 490 -18.75 29.04 -5.50
CA GLY A 490 -18.68 27.64 -5.88
C GLY A 490 -18.65 26.70 -4.67
N TRP A 491 -18.20 27.18 -3.51
CA TRP A 491 -18.22 26.41 -2.28
C TRP A 491 -19.60 26.42 -1.64
N THR A 492 -20.22 25.26 -1.60
CA THR A 492 -21.56 25.06 -1.05
C THR A 492 -21.47 24.26 0.25
N ASP A 493 -22.21 24.70 1.27
CA ASP A 493 -22.28 23.98 2.54
C ASP A 493 -23.04 22.66 2.35
N ALA A 494 -22.40 21.56 2.73
CA ALA A 494 -22.92 20.20 2.74
C ALA A 494 -22.90 19.63 4.18
N SER A 495 -22.89 20.50 5.18
CA SER A 495 -22.73 20.12 6.58
C SER A 495 -23.96 19.40 7.11
N LEU A 496 -23.72 18.29 7.82
CA LEU A 496 -24.78 17.49 8.46
C LEU A 496 -25.01 17.88 9.92
N GLY A 497 -24.04 18.57 10.52
CA GLY A 497 -23.94 18.77 11.95
C GLY A 497 -24.18 20.19 12.44
N GLY A 498 -23.90 20.41 13.73
CA GLY A 498 -24.09 21.70 14.41
C GLY A 498 -23.11 22.81 13.98
N GLN A 499 -22.21 22.52 13.04
CA GLN A 499 -21.27 23.48 12.48
C GLN A 499 -21.40 23.48 10.96
N GLY A 500 -21.31 24.66 10.34
CA GLY A 500 -21.43 24.83 8.90
C GLY A 500 -20.47 25.87 8.36
N TRP A 501 -20.28 25.90 7.04
CA TRP A 501 -19.48 26.90 6.36
C TRP A 501 -20.33 28.09 5.91
N ALA A 502 -19.85 29.28 6.20
CA ALA A 502 -20.43 30.53 5.73
C ALA A 502 -19.39 31.34 4.94
N LEU A 503 -19.87 32.04 3.91
CA LEU A 503 -19.06 32.95 3.11
C LEU A 503 -19.14 34.37 3.67
N TYR A 504 -18.02 34.90 4.15
CA TYR A 504 -17.91 36.30 4.54
C TYR A 504 -17.56 37.15 3.32
N GLN A 505 -18.34 38.22 3.06
CA GLN A 505 -18.02 39.20 2.01
C GLN A 505 -18.20 40.62 2.54
N LYS A 506 -17.14 41.42 2.53
CA LYS A 506 -17.21 42.85 2.89
C LYS A 506 -16.37 43.71 1.97
N HIS A 507 -16.97 44.78 1.47
CA HIS A 507 -16.29 45.77 0.64
C HIS A 507 -15.48 46.73 1.51
N ASN A 508 -14.16 46.78 1.33
CA ASN A 508 -13.28 47.70 2.08
C ASN A 508 -12.53 48.60 1.10
N GLY A 509 -13.14 49.70 0.67
CA GLY A 509 -12.55 50.60 -0.32
C GLY A 509 -12.53 49.98 -1.73
N SER A 510 -11.34 49.76 -2.30
CA SER A 510 -11.15 49.20 -3.66
C SER A 510 -11.01 47.67 -3.71
N PHE A 511 -10.97 46.99 -2.55
CA PHE A 511 -10.80 45.54 -2.48
C PHE A 511 -11.96 44.90 -1.70
N MET A 512 -12.46 43.79 -2.23
CA MET A 512 -13.43 42.93 -1.57
C MET A 512 -12.67 41.97 -0.66
N VAL A 513 -13.02 41.91 0.62
CA VAL A 513 -12.50 40.89 1.54
C VAL A 513 -13.49 39.74 1.53
N GLU A 514 -13.03 38.58 1.06
CA GLU A 514 -13.81 37.34 1.04
C GLU A 514 -13.04 36.17 1.65
N TYR A 515 -13.75 35.38 2.46
CA TYR A 515 -13.22 34.14 3.03
C TYR A 515 -14.38 33.25 3.50
N LEU A 516 -14.15 31.94 3.46
CA LEU A 516 -15.02 30.94 4.07
C LEU A 516 -14.65 30.79 5.54
N TYR A 517 -15.64 30.65 6.42
CA TYR A 517 -15.39 30.39 7.84
C TYR A 517 -16.44 29.46 8.43
N VAL A 518 -16.03 28.71 9.46
CA VAL A 518 -16.92 27.82 10.21
C VAL A 518 -17.78 28.63 11.18
N THR A 519 -19.07 28.35 11.20
CA THR A 519 -20.09 28.98 12.06
C THR A 519 -21.06 27.94 12.60
N GLU A 520 -21.95 28.34 13.50
CA GLU A 520 -23.01 27.46 14.03
C GLU A 520 -24.02 27.15 12.91
N ALA A 521 -24.48 25.91 12.85
CA ALA A 521 -25.46 25.43 11.89
C ALA A 521 -26.58 24.65 12.60
N PRO A 522 -27.80 24.60 12.04
CA PRO A 522 -28.95 23.93 12.67
C PRO A 522 -28.92 22.40 12.58
N GLY A 523 -27.84 21.80 12.05
CA GLY A 523 -27.73 20.35 11.91
C GLY A 523 -27.59 19.66 13.26
N GLN A 524 -28.10 18.43 13.35
CA GLN A 524 -28.15 17.69 14.60
C GLN A 524 -26.88 16.87 14.88
N GLN A 525 -26.14 16.50 13.83
CA GLN A 525 -24.98 15.62 13.98
C GLN A 525 -23.75 16.33 14.58
N LEU A 526 -22.83 15.57 15.18
CA LEU A 526 -21.56 16.10 15.71
C LEU A 526 -20.41 15.91 14.71
N THR A 527 -20.69 16.18 13.43
CA THR A 527 -19.72 16.09 12.33
C THR A 527 -18.99 17.41 12.11
N ALA A 528 -17.82 17.34 11.47
CA ALA A 528 -17.18 18.53 10.93
C ALA A 528 -18.11 19.26 9.95
N ALA A 529 -17.98 20.59 9.88
CA ALA A 529 -18.56 21.40 8.82
C ALA A 529 -17.92 20.97 7.49
N GLN A 530 -18.73 20.71 6.47
CA GLN A 530 -18.29 20.26 5.15
C GLN A 530 -18.72 21.26 4.09
N ALA A 531 -17.77 21.80 3.33
CA ALA A 531 -18.06 22.60 2.14
C ALA A 531 -17.54 21.87 0.89
N ARG A 532 -18.35 21.81 -0.16
CA ARG A 532 -18.02 21.11 -1.41
C ARG A 532 -18.03 22.03 -2.61
N THR A 533 -17.12 21.77 -3.54
CA THR A 533 -17.12 22.39 -4.88
C THR A 533 -18.18 21.74 -5.79
N PRO A 534 -18.53 22.38 -6.92
CA PRO A 534 -19.20 21.66 -8.00
C PRO A 534 -18.29 20.55 -8.54
N ALA A 535 -18.84 19.67 -9.37
CA ALA A 535 -18.04 18.63 -10.03
C ALA A 535 -17.02 19.29 -10.97
N LEU A 536 -15.74 19.22 -10.62
CA LEU A 536 -14.63 19.66 -11.44
C LEU A 536 -14.41 18.67 -12.60
N GLY A 537 -13.84 19.13 -13.70
CA GLY A 537 -13.44 18.31 -14.83
C GLY A 537 -12.24 17.40 -14.50
N PRO A 538 -11.81 16.55 -15.45
CA PRO A 538 -10.53 15.88 -15.37
C PRO A 538 -9.40 16.89 -15.12
N SER A 539 -8.36 16.49 -14.38
CA SER A 539 -7.20 17.35 -14.10
C SER A 539 -5.91 16.79 -14.67
N GLY A 540 -4.96 17.67 -14.94
CA GLY A 540 -3.61 17.33 -15.41
C GLY A 540 -2.69 16.87 -14.29
N ALA A 541 -1.58 16.22 -14.67
CA ALA A 541 -0.59 15.73 -13.72
C ALA A 541 -0.08 16.83 -12.79
N ALA A 542 0.16 18.05 -13.29
CA ALA A 542 0.70 19.17 -12.54
C ALA A 542 -0.31 19.92 -11.65
N CYS A 543 -1.56 19.44 -11.55
CA CYS A 543 -2.62 20.13 -10.83
C CYS A 543 -2.30 20.29 -9.34
N ARG A 544 -2.31 21.54 -8.87
CA ARG A 544 -2.05 21.93 -7.49
C ARG A 544 -3.15 22.83 -6.96
N LEU A 545 -3.44 22.68 -5.67
CA LEU A 545 -4.34 23.57 -4.95
C LEU A 545 -3.53 24.44 -4.00
N ARG A 546 -3.73 25.76 -4.06
CA ARG A 546 -3.20 26.72 -3.09
C ARG A 546 -4.33 27.35 -2.31
N TRP A 547 -4.12 27.56 -1.01
CA TRP A 547 -5.07 28.28 -0.16
C TRP A 547 -4.36 28.90 1.04
N SER A 548 -5.04 29.81 1.72
CA SER A 548 -4.63 30.35 3.01
C SER A 548 -5.64 29.94 4.08
N TYR A 549 -5.17 29.53 5.25
CA TYR A 549 -6.04 29.15 6.36
C TYR A 549 -5.62 29.78 7.70
N SER A 550 -6.57 29.88 8.62
CA SER A 550 -6.36 30.44 9.96
C SER A 550 -7.24 29.73 10.98
N LEU A 551 -6.65 29.25 12.08
CA LEU A 551 -7.33 28.62 13.22
C LEU A 551 -6.94 29.37 14.50
N THR A 552 -7.89 30.12 15.07
CA THR A 552 -7.66 30.93 16.28
C THR A 552 -7.86 30.17 17.60
N ASP A 553 -8.32 28.93 17.54
CA ASP A 553 -8.51 28.03 18.69
C ASP A 553 -8.29 26.58 18.23
N MET A 554 -8.25 25.63 19.16
CA MET A 554 -8.02 24.21 18.89
C MET A 554 -9.14 23.68 17.99
N GLY A 555 -8.78 23.42 16.75
CA GLY A 555 -9.67 22.85 15.76
C GLY A 555 -8.93 21.94 14.80
N GLU A 556 -9.71 21.36 13.90
CA GLU A 556 -9.23 20.54 12.80
C GLU A 556 -9.70 21.17 11.49
N LEU A 557 -8.79 21.28 10.53
CA LEU A 557 -9.09 21.62 9.15
C LEU A 557 -8.54 20.50 8.26
N SER A 558 -9.36 20.00 7.35
CA SER A 558 -8.99 18.92 6.44
C SER A 558 -9.49 19.22 5.03
N LEU A 559 -8.80 18.64 4.07
CA LEU A 559 -9.16 18.69 2.67
C LEU A 559 -9.21 17.26 2.14
N SER A 560 -10.38 16.89 1.65
CA SER A 560 -10.65 15.58 1.08
C SER A 560 -11.12 15.73 -0.36
N MET A 561 -11.10 14.65 -1.12
CA MET A 561 -11.60 14.64 -2.47
C MET A 561 -12.58 13.49 -2.69
N ILE A 562 -13.58 13.75 -3.52
CA ILE A 562 -14.66 12.85 -3.88
C ILE A 562 -14.60 12.65 -5.39
N ASP A 563 -14.11 11.50 -5.83
CA ASP A 563 -14.15 11.11 -7.24
C ASP A 563 -15.57 10.62 -7.57
N LYS A 564 -16.15 11.03 -8.71
CA LYS A 564 -17.54 10.68 -9.04
C LYS A 564 -17.75 9.17 -9.28
N VAL A 565 -16.69 8.45 -9.66
CA VAL A 565 -16.70 7.01 -9.93
C VAL A 565 -16.23 6.23 -8.71
N GLN A 566 -15.18 6.69 -8.03
CA GLN A 566 -14.55 5.98 -6.91
C GLN A 566 -15.07 6.41 -5.53
N GLY A 567 -15.81 7.53 -5.45
CA GLY A 567 -16.37 8.12 -4.23
C GLY A 567 -15.32 8.90 -3.43
N THR A 568 -15.60 9.16 -2.15
CA THR A 568 -14.65 9.83 -1.25
C THR A 568 -13.35 9.04 -1.13
N GLN A 569 -12.24 9.68 -1.51
CA GLN A 569 -10.88 9.18 -1.38
C GLN A 569 -10.31 9.53 0.01
N ALA A 570 -9.10 9.05 0.30
CA ALA A 570 -8.40 9.40 1.53
C ALA A 570 -8.20 10.92 1.65
N GLN A 571 -8.15 11.43 2.89
CA GLN A 571 -7.89 12.85 3.14
C GLN A 571 -6.55 13.24 2.52
N LEU A 572 -6.56 14.22 1.62
CA LEU A 572 -5.35 14.71 0.94
C LEU A 572 -4.48 15.53 1.88
N TRP A 573 -5.12 16.21 2.84
CA TRP A 573 -4.43 17.05 3.80
C TRP A 573 -5.26 17.25 5.07
N LYS A 574 -4.57 17.36 6.21
CA LYS A 574 -5.18 17.60 7.52
C LYS A 574 -4.24 18.37 8.43
N PHE A 575 -4.81 19.35 9.14
CA PHE A 575 -4.15 20.14 10.17
C PHE A 575 -4.98 20.09 11.46
N ILE A 576 -4.33 19.78 12.57
CA ILE A 576 -4.94 19.77 13.91
C ILE A 576 -4.13 20.70 14.79
N GLY A 577 -4.78 21.69 15.40
CA GLY A 577 -4.12 22.61 16.33
C GLY A 577 -4.59 24.05 16.16
N MET A 578 -3.71 24.98 16.45
CA MET A 578 -3.90 26.43 16.30
C MET A 578 -2.80 26.98 15.39
N THR A 579 -3.10 28.00 14.58
CA THR A 579 -2.09 28.62 13.70
C THR A 579 -1.31 29.75 14.38
N ASP A 580 -1.93 30.51 15.30
CA ASP A 580 -1.26 31.58 16.08
C ASP A 580 -2.13 32.06 17.28
N GLU A 581 -1.52 32.67 18.32
CA GLU A 581 -2.21 33.27 19.48
C GLU A 581 -2.90 34.62 19.17
N ALA A 582 -2.55 35.27 18.05
CA ALA A 582 -3.11 36.57 17.65
C ALA A 582 -4.11 36.42 16.48
N PRO A 583 -5.31 37.02 16.55
CA PRO A 583 -6.30 36.93 15.47
C PRO A 583 -5.79 37.61 14.19
N GLY A 584 -5.67 36.85 13.10
CA GLY A 584 -5.35 37.35 11.76
C GLY A 584 -4.07 36.79 11.11
N GLY A 585 -3.33 35.89 11.77
CA GLY A 585 -2.25 35.13 11.14
C GLY A 585 -2.81 34.12 10.14
N TRP A 586 -2.36 34.18 8.88
CA TRP A 586 -2.73 33.24 7.83
C TRP A 586 -1.53 32.38 7.47
N VAL A 587 -1.75 31.07 7.38
CA VAL A 587 -0.76 30.11 6.91
C VAL A 587 -1.14 29.69 5.49
N GLU A 588 -0.16 29.70 4.59
CA GLU A 588 -0.34 29.22 3.22
C GLU A 588 -0.23 27.68 3.20
N GLY A 589 -1.20 27.04 2.56
CA GLY A 589 -1.20 25.62 2.23
C GLY A 589 -1.09 25.42 0.73
N GLU A 590 -0.31 24.42 0.31
CA GLU A 590 -0.24 23.94 -1.07
C GLU A 590 -0.26 22.41 -1.06
N ILE A 591 -1.11 21.80 -1.88
CA ILE A 591 -1.12 20.35 -2.10
C ILE A 591 -1.17 20.00 -3.58
N TYR A 592 -0.69 18.81 -3.90
CA TYR A 592 -0.78 18.22 -5.23
C TYR A 592 -2.09 17.45 -5.37
N VAL A 593 -2.94 17.81 -6.34
CA VAL A 593 -4.17 17.09 -6.65
C VAL A 593 -3.90 15.98 -7.67
N GLY A 594 -2.93 16.20 -8.57
CA GLY A 594 -2.49 15.22 -9.56
C GLY A 594 -3.47 15.02 -10.73
N ALA A 595 -3.10 14.11 -11.63
CA ALA A 595 -3.94 13.77 -12.79
C ALA A 595 -5.18 12.99 -12.35
N ARG A 596 -6.35 13.36 -12.88
CA ARG A 596 -7.63 12.68 -12.62
C ARG A 596 -8.35 12.40 -13.92
N ASP A 597 -8.66 11.14 -14.17
CA ASP A 597 -9.36 10.69 -15.38
C ASP A 597 -10.88 10.97 -15.32
N HIS A 598 -11.43 11.04 -14.11
CA HIS A 598 -12.85 11.30 -13.86
C HIS A 598 -13.08 12.67 -13.23
N ARG A 599 -14.32 13.13 -13.32
CA ARG A 599 -14.77 14.33 -12.60
C ARG A 599 -14.76 14.09 -11.10
N PHE A 600 -14.34 15.09 -10.33
CA PHE A 600 -14.19 15.00 -8.89
C PHE A 600 -14.70 16.27 -8.19
N GLN A 601 -14.89 16.22 -6.88
CA GLN A 601 -15.21 17.37 -6.03
C GLN A 601 -14.19 17.46 -4.91
N LEU A 602 -13.89 18.68 -4.47
CA LEU A 602 -13.10 18.92 -3.26
C LEU A 602 -14.04 19.17 -2.08
N GLU A 603 -13.70 18.62 -0.92
CA GLU A 603 -14.44 18.80 0.33
C GLU A 603 -13.52 19.41 1.40
N LEU A 604 -13.89 20.58 1.90
CA LEU A 604 -13.27 21.23 3.06
C LEU A 604 -14.00 20.79 4.33
N GLY A 605 -13.29 20.09 5.22
CA GLY A 605 -13.78 19.67 6.53
C GLY A 605 -13.23 20.58 7.63
N GLY A 606 -14.09 21.22 8.42
CA GLY A 606 -13.70 22.07 9.55
C GLY A 606 -14.41 21.66 10.84
N LEU A 607 -13.66 21.33 11.90
CA LEU A 607 -14.23 20.97 13.20
C LEU A 607 -13.64 21.86 14.30
N ALA A 608 -14.45 22.77 14.84
CA ALA A 608 -14.09 23.58 16.00
C ALA A 608 -14.54 22.89 17.29
N ARG A 609 -13.73 22.96 18.36
CA ARG A 609 -14.13 22.45 19.68
C ARG A 609 -15.15 23.35 20.39
N ASN A 610 -15.01 24.66 20.24
CA ASN A 610 -15.94 25.66 20.73
C ASN A 610 -16.20 26.67 19.61
N ILE A 611 -17.46 27.06 19.40
CA ILE A 611 -17.80 28.16 18.51
C ILE A 611 -18.21 29.36 19.36
N HIS A 612 -17.43 30.44 19.27
CA HIS A 612 -17.69 31.75 19.83
C HIS A 612 -17.41 32.81 18.76
N ASN A 613 -17.93 34.03 18.93
CA ASN A 613 -17.72 35.12 17.97
C ASN A 613 -16.23 35.44 17.67
N SER A 614 -15.32 35.08 18.59
CA SER A 614 -13.87 35.27 18.47
C SER A 614 -13.09 34.05 17.94
N THR A 615 -13.68 32.85 17.94
CA THR A 615 -13.03 31.62 17.45
C THR A 615 -13.37 31.40 15.99
N ARG A 616 -12.38 31.31 15.09
CA ARG A 616 -12.61 31.14 13.66
C ARG A 616 -11.66 30.12 13.07
N ILE A 617 -12.22 29.13 12.40
CA ILE A 617 -11.57 28.35 11.36
C ILE A 617 -11.95 29.03 10.05
N ALA A 618 -10.98 29.57 9.32
CA ALA A 618 -11.23 30.31 8.10
C ALA A 618 -10.28 29.89 6.97
N VAL A 619 -10.79 29.93 5.74
CA VAL A 619 -10.06 29.61 4.50
C VAL A 619 -10.30 30.71 3.48
N LYS A 620 -9.24 31.15 2.80
CA LYS A 620 -9.30 32.16 1.73
C LYS A 620 -8.28 31.86 0.63
N ASP A 621 -8.31 32.66 -0.42
CA ASP A 621 -7.36 32.62 -1.53
C ASP A 621 -7.20 31.21 -2.15
N VAL A 622 -8.31 30.46 -2.25
CA VAL A 622 -8.31 29.13 -2.86
C VAL A 622 -8.10 29.28 -4.37
N GLN A 623 -7.05 28.67 -4.92
CA GLN A 623 -6.67 28.80 -6.32
C GLN A 623 -6.26 27.44 -6.92
N TYR A 624 -6.75 27.14 -8.12
CA TYR A 624 -6.30 26.00 -8.92
C TYR A 624 -5.10 26.41 -9.78
N VAL A 625 -3.99 25.72 -9.61
CA VAL A 625 -2.74 26.02 -10.32
C VAL A 625 -2.43 24.83 -11.24
N ASP A 626 -2.20 25.10 -12.52
CA ASP A 626 -1.72 24.11 -13.49
C ASP A 626 -2.63 22.88 -13.67
N CYS A 627 -3.95 23.04 -13.44
CA CYS A 627 -4.88 21.91 -13.36
C CYS A 627 -5.46 21.41 -14.70
N HIS A 628 -5.28 22.14 -15.80
CA HIS A 628 -5.80 21.72 -17.09
C HIS A 628 -5.14 20.39 -17.55
N PRO A 629 -5.91 19.40 -18.05
CA PRO A 629 -5.38 18.08 -18.47
C PRO A 629 -4.22 18.12 -19.46
N GLU A 630 -4.25 19.08 -20.39
CA GLU A 630 -3.21 19.24 -21.41
C GLU A 630 -2.06 20.16 -20.97
N TYR A 631 -2.11 20.70 -19.75
CA TYR A 631 -1.04 21.54 -19.24
C TYR A 631 0.13 20.67 -18.77
N PHE A 632 1.29 20.90 -19.38
CA PHE A 632 2.55 20.31 -18.97
C PHE A 632 3.54 21.44 -18.66
N PRO A 633 4.15 21.47 -17.46
CA PRO A 633 5.04 22.55 -17.07
C PRO A 633 6.26 22.61 -18.01
N ALA A 634 6.42 23.72 -18.73
CA ALA A 634 7.47 23.89 -19.74
C ALA A 634 8.90 23.91 -19.14
N THR A 635 9.03 24.14 -17.82
CA THR A 635 10.32 24.33 -17.14
C THR A 635 10.89 23.06 -16.49
N ASN A 636 10.08 22.02 -16.25
CA ASN A 636 10.48 20.77 -15.55
C ASN A 636 10.14 19.51 -16.39
N SER A 637 10.42 19.54 -17.69
CA SER A 637 10.21 18.37 -18.57
C SER A 637 11.37 17.36 -18.52
N ASP A 638 12.45 17.67 -17.79
CA ASP A 638 13.57 16.74 -17.64
C ASP A 638 13.14 15.57 -16.74
N LEU A 639 13.24 14.37 -17.28
CA LEU A 639 13.00 13.13 -16.56
C LEU A 639 14.19 12.76 -15.67
N SER A 640 15.34 13.41 -15.85
CA SER A 640 16.49 13.25 -14.98
C SER A 640 16.26 14.02 -13.68
N CYS A 641 16.35 13.34 -12.54
CA CYS A 641 16.01 13.89 -11.23
C CYS A 641 16.90 13.31 -10.13
N ASN A 642 17.45 14.17 -9.30
CA ASN A 642 18.16 13.82 -8.07
C ASN A 642 17.33 14.09 -6.80
N PHE A 643 16.03 14.42 -6.94
CA PHE A 643 15.05 14.58 -5.86
C PHE A 643 15.36 15.59 -4.72
N GLU A 644 16.40 16.42 -4.85
CA GLU A 644 16.78 17.38 -3.81
C GLU A 644 15.77 18.52 -3.61
N GLU A 645 15.20 19.04 -4.70
CA GLU A 645 14.26 20.17 -4.65
C GLU A 645 12.80 19.75 -4.87
N ASN A 646 12.53 18.90 -5.87
CA ASN A 646 11.20 18.52 -6.32
C ASN A 646 11.20 17.15 -7.02
N LEU A 647 10.05 16.73 -7.56
CA LEU A 647 9.90 15.47 -8.31
C LEU A 647 10.30 15.58 -9.80
N CYS A 648 10.84 16.70 -10.25
CA CYS A 648 11.22 16.97 -11.63
C CYS A 648 10.07 16.70 -12.62
N GLY A 649 10.29 15.91 -13.67
CA GLY A 649 9.27 15.43 -14.62
C GLY A 649 8.48 14.20 -14.15
N TRP A 650 8.49 13.88 -12.86
CA TRP A 650 7.76 12.76 -12.26
C TRP A 650 6.62 13.22 -11.37
N TYR A 651 5.57 12.40 -11.29
CA TYR A 651 4.42 12.66 -10.44
C TYR A 651 3.82 11.37 -9.89
N GLN A 652 3.16 11.50 -8.74
CA GLN A 652 2.54 10.39 -8.03
C GLN A 652 1.25 9.90 -8.69
N ASP A 653 1.08 8.59 -8.80
CA ASP A 653 -0.19 8.00 -9.22
C ASP A 653 -1.22 8.12 -8.10
N GLN A 654 -2.21 8.98 -8.29
CA GLN A 654 -3.24 9.17 -7.26
C GLN A 654 -4.40 8.17 -7.36
N MET A 655 -4.29 7.19 -8.25
CA MET A 655 -5.25 6.08 -8.40
C MET A 655 -4.76 4.79 -7.75
N ASP A 656 -3.51 4.75 -7.29
CA ASP A 656 -3.01 3.63 -6.51
C ASP A 656 -3.44 3.73 -5.04
N ASN A 657 -2.94 2.82 -4.21
CA ASN A 657 -3.30 2.75 -2.79
C ASN A 657 -2.12 3.11 -1.88
N PHE A 658 -1.04 3.69 -2.42
CA PHE A 658 0.20 3.92 -1.72
C PHE A 658 1.11 4.93 -2.43
N ASP A 659 1.62 5.95 -1.73
CA ASP A 659 2.43 7.00 -2.35
C ASP A 659 3.92 6.93 -1.99
N TRP A 660 4.78 7.32 -2.95
CA TRP A 660 6.19 7.62 -2.72
C TRP A 660 6.34 8.94 -1.98
N THR A 661 7.33 9.01 -1.09
CA THR A 661 7.57 10.18 -0.22
C THR A 661 9.02 10.63 -0.30
N LEU A 662 9.27 11.94 -0.21
CA LEU A 662 10.63 12.48 -0.16
C LEU A 662 11.18 12.37 1.26
N LEU A 663 12.27 11.63 1.44
CA LEU A 663 12.93 11.43 2.73
C LEU A 663 14.27 12.19 2.77
N SER A 664 14.49 12.98 3.81
CA SER A 664 15.75 13.70 4.04
C SER A 664 16.76 12.85 4.84
N GLY A 665 18.06 13.10 4.64
CA GLY A 665 19.15 12.43 5.37
C GLY A 665 19.55 11.08 4.78
N MET A 666 19.09 10.78 3.56
CA MET A 666 19.43 9.60 2.80
C MET A 666 19.45 9.99 1.33
N ASP A 667 20.64 10.07 0.76
CA ASP A 667 20.85 10.27 -0.67
C ASP A 667 22.10 9.50 -1.11
N HIS A 668 22.16 9.18 -2.39
CA HIS A 668 23.27 8.43 -2.96
C HIS A 668 24.51 9.30 -3.20
N THR A 669 24.38 10.56 -3.62
CA THR A 669 25.50 11.38 -4.09
C THR A 669 26.27 12.10 -2.96
N ILE A 670 25.58 12.78 -2.06
CA ILE A 670 26.14 13.57 -0.94
C ILE A 670 25.89 12.93 0.44
N GLY A 671 25.06 11.89 0.54
CA GLY A 671 24.76 11.11 1.74
C GLY A 671 23.70 11.72 2.67
N ILE A 672 23.66 13.06 2.78
CA ILE A 672 22.76 13.80 3.70
C ILE A 672 21.62 14.51 2.93
N GLY A 673 21.53 14.30 1.61
CA GLY A 673 20.49 14.85 0.73
C GLY A 673 19.13 14.18 0.88
N ARG A 674 18.31 14.24 -0.18
CA ARG A 674 16.95 13.68 -0.21
C ARG A 674 16.84 12.61 -1.28
N SER A 675 16.15 11.53 -0.94
CA SER A 675 15.79 10.48 -1.91
C SER A 675 14.29 10.22 -1.86
N LEU A 676 13.78 9.57 -2.91
CA LEU A 676 12.39 9.18 -2.98
C LEU A 676 12.21 7.77 -2.42
N VAL A 677 11.35 7.62 -1.43
CA VAL A 677 11.20 6.37 -0.69
C VAL A 677 9.76 5.93 -0.55
N VAL A 678 9.63 4.62 -0.51
CA VAL A 678 8.46 3.85 -0.15
C VAL A 678 8.82 3.17 1.17
N ASP A 679 8.26 3.69 2.26
CA ASP A 679 8.51 3.18 3.61
C ASP A 679 7.44 2.13 3.95
N VAL A 680 7.83 0.85 3.94
CA VAL A 680 6.94 -0.27 4.23
C VAL A 680 6.67 -0.38 5.74
N TRP A 681 7.49 0.26 6.60
CA TRP A 681 7.32 0.25 8.05
C TRP A 681 6.14 1.09 8.55
N ASN A 682 5.65 2.04 7.74
CA ASN A 682 4.57 2.91 8.18
C ASN A 682 3.22 2.16 8.21
N SER A 683 2.69 1.92 9.42
CA SER A 683 1.42 1.20 9.65
C SER A 683 0.18 1.91 9.12
N THR A 684 0.28 3.21 8.81
CA THR A 684 -0.84 3.97 8.20
C THR A 684 -0.97 3.70 6.71
N LEU A 685 0.03 3.04 6.09
CA LEU A 685 0.09 2.79 4.66
C LEU A 685 -0.47 1.39 4.34
N ARG A 686 -1.60 1.36 3.62
CA ARG A 686 -2.46 0.16 3.45
C ARG A 686 -2.51 -0.40 2.03
N GLY A 687 -1.78 0.20 1.10
CA GLY A 687 -1.75 -0.24 -0.30
C GLY A 687 -0.86 -1.43 -0.61
N LEU A 688 -1.00 -1.95 -1.83
CA LEU A 688 -0.20 -3.05 -2.39
C LEU A 688 0.98 -2.54 -3.23
N SER A 689 0.83 -1.37 -3.83
CA SER A 689 1.78 -0.85 -4.81
C SER A 689 1.79 0.67 -4.82
N ALA A 690 2.97 1.26 -4.86
CA ALA A 690 3.16 2.69 -5.11
C ALA A 690 3.72 2.92 -6.50
N ARG A 691 3.18 3.90 -7.21
CA ARG A 691 3.50 4.17 -8.60
C ARG A 691 3.89 5.63 -8.80
N LEU A 692 5.05 5.83 -9.42
CA LEU A 692 5.56 7.14 -9.83
C LEU A 692 5.61 7.16 -11.36
N LEU A 693 4.86 8.06 -11.97
CA LEU A 693 4.75 8.19 -13.43
C LEU A 693 5.57 9.37 -13.93
N SER A 694 6.20 9.20 -15.10
CA SER A 694 6.78 10.31 -15.84
C SER A 694 5.70 11.11 -16.55
N LEU A 695 6.00 12.36 -16.92
CA LEU A 695 5.20 13.08 -17.93
C LEU A 695 5.07 12.26 -19.24
N PRO A 696 3.94 12.35 -19.97
CA PRO A 696 3.77 11.74 -21.28
C PRO A 696 4.90 12.13 -22.23
N GLN A 697 5.62 11.13 -22.73
CA GLN A 697 6.70 11.28 -23.70
C GLN A 697 6.16 11.07 -25.10
N LEU A 698 6.71 11.82 -26.06
CA LEU A 698 6.48 11.58 -27.48
C LEU A 698 7.22 10.31 -27.93
N TYR A 699 6.85 9.78 -29.10
CA TYR A 699 7.52 8.63 -29.70
C TYR A 699 9.04 8.86 -29.79
N THR A 700 9.83 7.80 -29.57
CA THR A 700 11.30 7.84 -29.69
C THR A 700 11.72 7.08 -30.93
N SER A 701 12.53 7.73 -31.78
CA SER A 701 13.05 7.12 -33.02
C SER A 701 14.29 6.25 -32.79
N THR A 702 14.86 6.28 -31.59
CA THR A 702 16.05 5.53 -31.17
C THR A 702 15.83 4.94 -29.78
N GLU A 703 16.57 3.89 -29.45
CA GLU A 703 16.64 3.39 -28.07
C GLU A 703 17.30 4.42 -27.13
N PHE A 704 16.93 4.36 -25.84
CA PHE A 704 17.46 5.23 -24.80
C PHE A 704 17.61 4.46 -23.48
N CYS A 705 18.32 5.07 -22.51
CA CYS A 705 18.65 4.41 -21.25
C CYS A 705 18.09 5.20 -20.06
N VAL A 706 17.47 4.48 -19.12
CA VAL A 706 17.12 5.01 -17.79
C VAL A 706 18.12 4.45 -16.79
N SER A 707 18.96 5.31 -16.22
CA SER A 707 19.86 4.99 -15.10
C SER A 707 19.26 5.55 -13.82
N PHE A 708 19.41 4.84 -12.72
CA PHE A 708 18.96 5.30 -11.40
C PHE A 708 19.71 4.55 -10.31
N TYR A 709 19.73 5.10 -9.11
CA TYR A 709 20.18 4.39 -7.92
C TYR A 709 18.98 3.91 -7.13
N TYR A 710 19.06 2.71 -6.58
CA TYR A 710 17.99 2.12 -5.80
C TYR A 710 18.54 1.40 -4.58
N LYS A 711 17.67 1.23 -3.59
CA LYS A 711 17.99 0.55 -2.34
C LYS A 711 16.79 -0.28 -1.92
N LEU A 712 17.01 -1.59 -1.77
CA LEU A 712 16.03 -2.54 -1.26
C LEU A 712 16.52 -3.05 0.08
N TYR A 713 15.97 -2.51 1.17
CA TYR A 713 16.47 -2.73 2.52
C TYR A 713 15.38 -3.15 3.51
N GLY A 714 15.58 -4.31 4.15
CA GLY A 714 14.67 -4.91 5.13
C GLY A 714 14.12 -6.29 4.72
N PRO A 715 13.72 -7.12 5.69
CA PRO A 715 13.51 -8.55 5.48
C PRO A 715 12.28 -8.87 4.62
N GLN A 716 11.40 -7.89 4.35
CA GLN A 716 10.22 -8.00 3.50
C GLN A 716 10.10 -6.79 2.55
N THR A 717 11.23 -6.38 1.96
CA THR A 717 11.32 -5.13 1.19
C THR A 717 10.43 -5.06 -0.05
N GLY A 718 10.05 -6.19 -0.65
CA GLY A 718 9.20 -6.21 -1.84
C GLY A 718 9.97 -6.20 -3.16
N THR A 719 9.38 -5.59 -4.18
CA THR A 719 9.92 -5.59 -5.56
C THR A 719 9.84 -4.19 -6.14
N LEU A 720 10.91 -3.74 -6.80
CA LEU A 720 10.94 -2.52 -7.58
C LEU A 720 10.91 -2.85 -9.08
N ASN A 721 9.94 -2.28 -9.79
CA ASN A 721 9.74 -2.45 -11.22
C ASN A 721 9.92 -1.12 -11.96
N VAL A 722 10.42 -1.20 -13.20
CA VAL A 722 10.33 -0.13 -14.19
C VAL A 722 9.52 -0.63 -15.37
N ARG A 723 8.42 0.08 -15.66
CA ARG A 723 7.49 -0.25 -16.74
C ARG A 723 7.36 0.89 -17.74
N VAL A 724 6.95 0.54 -18.94
CA VAL A 724 6.49 1.48 -19.97
C VAL A 724 4.98 1.35 -20.09
N ARG A 725 4.26 2.46 -19.90
CA ARG A 725 2.81 2.57 -20.06
C ARG A 725 2.46 3.27 -21.37
N TYR A 726 1.51 2.71 -22.10
CA TYR A 726 1.02 3.24 -23.38
C TYR A 726 -0.34 3.96 -23.23
N PRO A 727 -0.73 4.82 -24.19
CA PRO A 727 -1.98 5.58 -24.13
C PRO A 727 -3.26 4.73 -24.10
N ASP A 728 -3.19 3.46 -24.53
CA ASP A 728 -4.30 2.50 -24.43
C ASP A 728 -4.44 1.87 -23.03
N GLY A 729 -3.54 2.24 -22.11
CA GLY A 729 -3.47 1.70 -20.75
C GLY A 729 -2.66 0.40 -20.63
N SER A 730 -2.11 -0.13 -21.73
CA SER A 730 -1.24 -1.32 -21.67
C SER A 730 0.13 -0.99 -21.06
N GLU A 731 0.71 -1.95 -20.35
CA GLU A 731 1.99 -1.79 -19.65
C GLU A 731 2.93 -2.96 -19.91
N VAL A 732 4.21 -2.66 -20.10
CA VAL A 732 5.27 -3.64 -20.34
C VAL A 732 6.37 -3.47 -19.30
N LEU A 733 6.78 -4.57 -18.65
CA LEU A 733 7.88 -4.61 -17.69
C LEU A 733 9.23 -4.61 -18.43
N HIS A 734 10.13 -3.70 -18.07
CA HIS A 734 11.46 -3.58 -18.67
C HIS A 734 12.61 -3.88 -17.70
N TRP A 735 12.40 -3.62 -16.41
CA TRP A 735 13.39 -3.89 -15.36
C TRP A 735 12.67 -4.28 -14.06
N THR A 736 13.23 -5.23 -13.32
CA THR A 736 12.72 -5.71 -12.03
C THR A 736 13.88 -6.04 -11.10
N SER A 737 13.68 -5.79 -9.81
CA SER A 737 14.56 -6.25 -8.73
C SER A 737 13.72 -6.56 -7.50
N SER A 738 13.89 -7.75 -6.94
CA SER A 738 13.22 -8.23 -5.72
C SER A 738 14.22 -8.61 -4.64
N GLY A 739 13.69 -8.95 -3.47
CA GLY A 739 14.44 -9.45 -2.33
C GLY A 739 15.23 -8.37 -1.61
N SER A 740 15.72 -8.70 -0.43
CA SER A 740 16.62 -7.79 0.28
C SER A 740 18.01 -7.77 -0.35
N GLN A 741 18.56 -6.57 -0.57
CA GLN A 741 19.89 -6.35 -1.12
C GLN A 741 20.80 -5.59 -0.16
N GLY A 742 20.45 -5.60 1.13
CA GLY A 742 21.18 -4.94 2.20
C GLY A 742 21.02 -3.43 2.21
N ASN A 743 21.61 -2.80 3.24
CA ASN A 743 21.45 -1.37 3.53
C ASN A 743 22.37 -0.47 2.66
N SER A 744 22.50 -0.75 1.36
CA SER A 744 23.40 -0.06 0.44
C SER A 744 22.73 0.37 -0.87
N TRP A 745 23.26 1.41 -1.51
CA TRP A 745 22.81 1.86 -2.83
C TRP A 745 23.35 0.97 -3.95
N HIS A 746 22.47 0.64 -4.89
CA HIS A 746 22.77 -0.14 -6.09
C HIS A 746 22.38 0.66 -7.33
N GLN A 747 23.11 0.48 -8.44
CA GLN A 747 22.79 1.14 -9.70
C GLN A 747 21.89 0.26 -10.57
N GLY A 748 20.74 0.80 -10.98
CA GLY A 748 19.85 0.24 -11.99
C GLY A 748 20.11 0.85 -13.37
N LEU A 749 20.21 0.00 -14.40
CA LEU A 749 20.28 0.42 -15.80
C LEU A 749 19.17 -0.29 -16.58
N CYS A 750 18.20 0.48 -17.06
CA CYS A 750 17.01 -0.01 -17.75
C CYS A 750 17.04 0.46 -19.22
N PRO A 751 17.39 -0.43 -20.18
CA PRO A 751 17.34 -0.12 -21.61
C PRO A 751 15.90 -0.09 -22.11
N ILE A 752 15.47 1.03 -22.68
CA ILE A 752 14.14 1.18 -23.27
C ILE A 752 14.26 1.14 -24.81
N PRO A 753 13.64 0.15 -25.48
CA PRO A 753 13.70 0.03 -26.93
C PRO A 753 12.95 1.21 -27.60
N GLN A 754 13.11 1.32 -28.92
CA GLN A 754 12.41 2.32 -29.73
C GLN A 754 10.89 2.27 -29.49
N GLN A 755 10.28 3.42 -29.20
CA GLN A 755 8.84 3.55 -28.96
C GLN A 755 8.15 4.20 -30.16
N ASN A 756 7.22 3.47 -30.79
CA ASN A 756 6.52 3.93 -32.00
C ASN A 756 5.28 4.81 -31.72
N THR A 757 4.88 4.92 -30.46
CA THR A 757 3.77 5.73 -29.96
C THR A 757 4.24 6.55 -28.76
N GLY A 758 3.42 7.51 -28.32
CA GLY A 758 3.66 8.15 -27.02
C GLY A 758 3.66 7.11 -25.90
N PHE A 759 4.37 7.39 -24.80
CA PHE A 759 4.54 6.46 -23.68
C PHE A 759 4.84 7.20 -22.38
N GLN A 760 4.77 6.51 -21.25
CA GLN A 760 5.21 6.98 -19.93
C GLN A 760 6.10 5.94 -19.27
N LEU A 761 7.10 6.39 -18.51
CA LEU A 761 7.86 5.53 -17.62
C LEU A 761 7.15 5.46 -16.27
N VAL A 762 7.15 4.28 -15.67
CA VAL A 762 6.53 4.04 -14.36
C VAL A 762 7.50 3.31 -13.46
N PHE A 763 7.87 3.92 -12.34
CA PHE A 763 8.49 3.22 -11.22
C PHE A 763 7.37 2.66 -10.33
N GLU A 764 7.33 1.34 -10.18
CA GLU A 764 6.33 0.65 -9.36
C GLU A 764 7.04 -0.09 -8.23
N ALA A 765 6.74 0.29 -6.99
CA ALA A 765 7.19 -0.40 -5.79
C ALA A 765 6.06 -1.32 -5.30
N LEU A 766 6.27 -2.64 -5.39
CA LEU A 766 5.35 -3.67 -4.91
C LEU A 766 5.74 -4.12 -3.51
N ARG A 767 4.80 -4.08 -2.59
CA ARG A 767 5.00 -4.53 -1.21
C ARG A 767 4.85 -6.05 -1.09
N SER A 768 5.84 -6.76 -0.56
CA SER A 768 5.73 -8.21 -0.26
C SER A 768 5.40 -8.52 1.21
N GLY A 769 5.72 -7.61 2.16
CA GLY A 769 5.35 -7.72 3.57
C GLY A 769 5.28 -6.36 4.28
N PHE A 770 5.66 -6.29 5.56
CA PHE A 770 5.44 -5.11 6.41
C PHE A 770 6.71 -4.48 6.98
N ASP A 771 7.87 -5.08 6.71
CA ASP A 771 9.16 -4.65 7.23
C ASP A 771 10.16 -4.44 6.07
N GLY A 772 10.35 -3.19 5.65
CA GLY A 772 11.34 -2.82 4.65
C GLY A 772 11.19 -1.40 4.10
N ARG A 773 12.09 -1.04 3.19
CA ARG A 773 12.06 0.21 2.45
C ARG A 773 12.61 0.02 1.05
N ILE A 774 11.88 0.58 0.09
CA ILE A 774 12.32 0.74 -1.29
C ILE A 774 12.66 2.21 -1.47
N ALA A 775 13.87 2.52 -1.92
CA ALA A 775 14.27 3.89 -2.26
C ALA A 775 14.80 3.97 -3.68
N ILE A 776 14.59 5.12 -4.33
CA ILE A 776 15.19 5.49 -5.61
C ILE A 776 15.81 6.88 -5.52
N ASP A 777 16.88 7.08 -6.27
CA ASP A 777 17.63 8.33 -6.33
C ASP A 777 18.37 8.49 -7.67
N ASP A 778 18.85 9.70 -7.96
CA ASP A 778 19.73 10.01 -9.11
C ASP A 778 19.24 9.39 -10.45
N VAL A 779 17.95 9.59 -10.76
CA VAL A 779 17.34 9.14 -12.01
C VAL A 779 17.91 9.97 -13.17
N ALA A 780 18.37 9.31 -14.23
CA ALA A 780 18.93 9.94 -15.41
C ALA A 780 18.42 9.25 -16.67
N VAL A 781 17.77 10.03 -17.55
CA VAL A 781 17.26 9.54 -18.84
C VAL A 781 18.16 10.04 -19.96
N MET A 782 18.86 9.12 -20.61
CA MET A 782 19.89 9.45 -21.60
C MET A 782 19.49 8.95 -22.99
N ASN A 783 19.53 9.82 -24.00
CA ASN A 783 19.28 9.49 -25.43
C ASN A 783 20.46 8.73 -26.07
N ARG A 784 20.92 7.69 -25.41
CA ARG A 784 21.94 6.75 -25.88
C ARG A 784 21.60 5.36 -25.34
N PRO A 785 22.07 4.29 -26.01
CA PRO A 785 21.97 2.94 -25.48
C PRO A 785 22.60 2.87 -24.07
N CYS A 786 22.07 2.01 -23.21
CA CYS A 786 22.68 1.81 -21.90
C CYS A 786 24.13 1.34 -22.05
N THR A 787 25.00 1.83 -21.17
CA THR A 787 26.29 1.18 -20.96
C THR A 787 26.06 -0.25 -20.50
N THR A 788 26.97 -1.16 -20.86
CA THR A 788 26.88 -2.58 -20.50
C THR A 788 26.62 -2.71 -19.00
N PRO A 789 25.49 -3.32 -18.59
CA PRO A 789 25.12 -3.34 -17.18
C PRO A 789 26.12 -4.16 -16.36
N SER A 790 26.26 -3.80 -15.09
CA SER A 790 27.06 -4.56 -14.12
C SER A 790 26.33 -5.82 -13.64
N ARG A 791 25.01 -5.92 -13.85
CA ARG A 791 24.19 -7.10 -13.52
C ARG A 791 23.20 -7.40 -14.65
N CYS A 792 22.94 -8.68 -14.89
CA CYS A 792 21.97 -9.13 -15.89
C CYS A 792 21.29 -10.42 -15.43
N SER A 793 20.02 -10.32 -15.06
CA SER A 793 19.13 -11.43 -14.65
C SER A 793 18.27 -11.98 -15.80
N PHE A 794 18.36 -11.43 -17.01
CA PHE A 794 17.53 -11.82 -18.16
C PHE A 794 16.00 -11.71 -18.01
N GLU A 795 15.46 -11.16 -16.91
CA GLU A 795 14.01 -11.04 -16.70
C GLU A 795 13.28 -10.12 -17.71
N GLY A 796 13.82 -8.93 -17.96
CA GLY A 796 13.20 -7.94 -18.85
C GLY A 796 13.80 -7.90 -20.26
N SER A 797 15.06 -8.32 -20.43
CA SER A 797 15.78 -8.26 -21.72
C SER A 797 17.04 -9.13 -21.72
N MET A 798 17.65 -9.32 -22.89
CA MET A 798 18.93 -10.03 -23.04
C MET A 798 20.17 -9.21 -22.64
N CYS A 799 20.03 -8.01 -22.03
CA CYS A 799 21.11 -7.12 -21.61
C CYS A 799 22.20 -6.83 -22.69
N GLY A 800 21.81 -6.87 -23.96
CA GLY A 800 22.73 -6.70 -25.10
C GLY A 800 23.60 -7.92 -25.43
N TYR A 801 23.41 -9.06 -24.76
CA TYR A 801 24.06 -10.31 -25.15
C TYR A 801 23.56 -10.77 -26.51
N THR A 802 24.47 -11.28 -27.33
CA THR A 802 24.18 -11.76 -28.69
C THR A 802 24.61 -13.21 -28.84
N SER A 803 23.80 -13.99 -29.56
CA SER A 803 24.09 -15.39 -29.83
C SER A 803 24.69 -15.59 -31.22
N VAL A 804 25.78 -16.35 -31.32
CA VAL A 804 26.46 -16.68 -32.57
C VAL A 804 26.80 -18.18 -32.58
N GLY A 805 26.39 -18.93 -33.62
CA GLY A 805 26.74 -20.34 -33.75
C GLY A 805 25.73 -21.16 -34.55
N ALA A 806 25.95 -22.50 -34.58
CA ALA A 806 25.07 -23.45 -35.25
C ALA A 806 23.72 -23.67 -34.53
N ALA A 807 23.71 -23.45 -33.22
CA ALA A 807 22.52 -23.36 -32.37
C ALA A 807 22.44 -21.96 -31.76
N HIS A 808 21.24 -21.47 -31.43
CA HIS A 808 21.07 -20.18 -30.77
C HIS A 808 20.85 -20.35 -29.27
N TRP A 809 21.48 -19.47 -28.49
CA TRP A 809 21.07 -19.21 -27.11
C TRP A 809 19.74 -18.46 -27.15
N VAL A 810 18.76 -18.93 -26.40
CA VAL A 810 17.39 -18.38 -26.39
C VAL A 810 17.04 -17.99 -24.97
N GLN A 811 16.42 -16.82 -24.81
CA GLN A 811 15.82 -16.39 -23.55
C GLN A 811 14.50 -17.14 -23.37
N GLN A 812 14.34 -17.86 -22.26
CA GLN A 812 13.20 -18.76 -22.04
C GLN A 812 12.79 -18.78 -20.55
N ASN A 813 11.51 -19.05 -20.28
CA ASN A 813 11.00 -19.33 -18.93
C ASN A 813 10.59 -20.81 -18.74
N GLY A 814 10.49 -21.23 -17.47
CA GLY A 814 10.16 -22.61 -17.10
C GLY A 814 8.71 -23.02 -17.35
N ALA A 815 7.75 -22.07 -17.29
CA ALA A 815 6.31 -22.35 -17.33
C ALA A 815 5.74 -22.55 -18.74
N TYR A 816 6.27 -21.86 -19.76
CA TYR A 816 5.80 -21.94 -21.15
C TYR A 816 6.80 -22.62 -22.10
N GLY A 817 7.97 -23.02 -21.59
CA GLY A 817 8.99 -23.77 -22.31
C GLY A 817 8.58 -25.22 -22.56
N GLY A 818 7.75 -25.47 -23.57
CA GLY A 818 7.15 -26.78 -23.89
C GLY A 818 8.09 -27.94 -24.26
N VAL A 819 9.40 -27.85 -24.01
CA VAL A 819 10.38 -28.91 -24.31
C VAL A 819 11.23 -29.19 -23.07
N GLN A 820 10.76 -30.12 -22.24
CA GLN A 820 11.59 -30.78 -21.23
C GLN A 820 12.63 -31.67 -21.93
N PRO A 821 13.86 -31.77 -21.41
CA PRO A 821 14.31 -31.31 -20.10
C PRO A 821 15.00 -29.92 -20.13
N ALA A 822 14.54 -29.01 -19.28
CA ALA A 822 15.05 -27.64 -19.09
C ALA A 822 14.83 -27.21 -17.62
N PRO A 823 15.54 -26.17 -17.09
CA PRO A 823 15.30 -25.68 -15.74
C PRO A 823 13.82 -25.36 -15.50
N THR A 824 13.24 -25.95 -14.45
CA THR A 824 11.82 -25.75 -14.09
C THR A 824 11.56 -24.36 -13.52
N THR A 825 12.58 -23.75 -12.93
CA THR A 825 12.55 -22.41 -12.36
C THR A 825 13.77 -21.62 -12.82
N ASP A 826 13.63 -20.30 -12.96
CA ASP A 826 14.75 -19.38 -13.08
C ASP A 826 15.50 -19.27 -11.74
N HIS A 827 16.68 -18.65 -11.74
CA HIS A 827 17.41 -18.42 -10.49
C HIS A 827 17.03 -17.09 -9.83
N SER A 828 16.79 -16.03 -10.62
CA SER A 828 16.57 -14.67 -10.11
C SER A 828 15.34 -14.51 -9.21
N LEU A 829 14.24 -15.16 -9.58
CA LEU A 829 12.95 -15.16 -8.87
C LEU A 829 12.63 -16.53 -8.26
N GLU A 830 13.44 -17.56 -8.55
CA GLU A 830 13.18 -18.96 -8.19
C GLU A 830 11.77 -19.46 -8.59
N THR A 831 11.23 -18.99 -9.71
CA THR A 831 9.87 -19.33 -10.16
C THR A 831 9.84 -19.94 -11.57
N GLY A 832 8.73 -20.58 -11.95
CA GLY A 832 8.54 -21.00 -13.34
C GLY A 832 8.34 -19.83 -14.32
N LYS A 833 8.11 -18.60 -13.82
CA LYS A 833 7.77 -17.44 -14.65
C LYS A 833 8.97 -16.59 -15.05
N GLY A 834 10.09 -16.66 -14.32
CA GLY A 834 11.29 -15.91 -14.65
C GLY A 834 12.04 -16.50 -15.84
N TYR A 835 12.99 -15.73 -16.36
CA TYR A 835 13.66 -15.94 -17.63
C TYR A 835 15.17 -16.13 -17.46
N TYR A 836 15.71 -17.10 -18.19
CA TYR A 836 17.14 -17.38 -18.27
C TYR A 836 17.57 -17.60 -19.72
N MET A 837 18.88 -17.62 -19.97
CA MET A 837 19.44 -17.95 -21.29
C MET A 837 19.77 -19.44 -21.39
N ILE A 838 19.24 -20.13 -22.40
CA ILE A 838 19.45 -21.56 -22.60
C ILE A 838 19.98 -21.90 -24.00
N ALA A 839 20.92 -22.84 -24.05
CA ALA A 839 21.41 -23.47 -25.26
C ALA A 839 21.04 -24.96 -25.28
N ASP A 840 20.50 -25.41 -26.42
CA ASP A 840 20.25 -26.82 -26.68
C ASP A 840 21.55 -27.51 -27.09
N THR A 841 22.11 -28.33 -26.21
CA THR A 841 23.35 -29.07 -26.44
C THR A 841 23.11 -30.53 -26.81
N SER A 842 21.85 -30.88 -27.11
CA SER A 842 21.48 -32.23 -27.51
C SER A 842 22.12 -32.58 -28.85
N ARG A 843 22.36 -33.88 -29.05
CA ARG A 843 22.93 -34.43 -30.30
C ARG A 843 22.14 -34.06 -31.57
N GLU A 844 20.89 -33.63 -31.43
CA GLU A 844 19.99 -33.25 -32.52
C GLU A 844 20.25 -31.82 -32.99
N VAL A 845 20.54 -30.91 -32.05
CA VAL A 845 20.75 -29.48 -32.32
C VAL A 845 22.23 -29.13 -32.39
N LEU A 846 23.02 -29.48 -31.36
CA LEU A 846 24.45 -29.20 -31.28
C LEU A 846 25.24 -30.52 -31.29
N ARG A 847 25.76 -30.89 -32.47
CA ARG A 847 26.45 -32.18 -32.64
C ARG A 847 27.75 -32.21 -31.84
N LEU A 848 28.31 -33.42 -31.69
CA LEU A 848 29.56 -33.63 -30.96
C LEU A 848 30.67 -32.72 -31.51
N GLY A 849 31.14 -31.80 -30.67
CA GLY A 849 32.22 -30.87 -30.99
C GLY A 849 31.77 -29.52 -31.54
N ASP A 850 30.51 -29.37 -31.95
CA ASP A 850 29.94 -28.09 -32.38
C ASP A 850 29.79 -27.15 -31.18
N VAL A 851 29.87 -25.84 -31.46
CA VAL A 851 29.85 -24.79 -30.44
C VAL A 851 28.80 -23.72 -30.77
N THR A 852 28.22 -23.15 -29.72
CA THR A 852 27.44 -21.91 -29.78
C THR A 852 27.93 -20.93 -28.73
N LEU A 853 27.97 -19.66 -29.08
CA LEU A 853 28.53 -18.59 -28.29
C LEU A 853 27.43 -17.61 -27.87
N LEU A 854 27.49 -17.18 -26.61
CA LEU A 854 26.77 -16.03 -26.08
C LEU A 854 27.81 -14.96 -25.75
N THR A 855 27.74 -13.82 -26.42
CA THR A 855 28.77 -12.77 -26.35
C THR A 855 28.17 -11.50 -25.74
N SER A 856 28.84 -10.95 -24.71
CA SER A 856 28.44 -9.69 -24.08
C SER A 856 28.75 -8.48 -24.98
N PRO A 857 28.13 -7.32 -24.73
CA PRO A 857 28.64 -6.05 -25.25
C PRO A 857 30.09 -5.78 -24.80
N VAL A 858 30.76 -4.86 -25.50
CA VAL A 858 32.13 -4.44 -25.19
C VAL A 858 32.16 -3.73 -23.84
N ARG A 859 33.13 -4.09 -23.00
CA ARG A 859 33.41 -3.46 -21.70
C ARG A 859 34.77 -2.77 -21.74
N ASN A 860 34.88 -1.65 -21.02
CA ASN A 860 36.15 -0.94 -20.85
C ASN A 860 37.03 -1.65 -19.81
N SER A 861 38.34 -1.55 -19.96
CA SER A 861 39.29 -2.12 -18.99
C SER A 861 39.27 -1.38 -17.65
N ALA A 862 39.20 -2.12 -16.55
CA ALA A 862 39.46 -1.60 -15.21
C ALA A 862 40.96 -1.72 -14.86
N PRO A 863 41.50 -0.82 -14.02
CA PRO A 863 42.90 -0.91 -13.54
C PRO A 863 43.13 -2.07 -12.57
N PHE A 864 42.06 -2.68 -12.06
CA PHE A 864 42.07 -3.81 -11.13
C PHE A 864 41.35 -5.01 -11.76
N PRO A 865 41.65 -6.25 -11.33
CA PRO A 865 40.88 -7.41 -11.77
C PRO A 865 39.41 -7.28 -11.36
N GLU A 866 38.50 -7.54 -12.28
CA GLU A 866 37.04 -7.58 -12.06
C GLU A 866 36.61 -9.03 -11.79
N CYS A 867 35.68 -9.25 -10.85
CA CYS A 867 35.08 -10.56 -10.64
C CYS A 867 33.80 -10.66 -11.48
N VAL A 868 33.69 -11.73 -12.26
CA VAL A 868 32.44 -12.12 -12.91
C VAL A 868 31.83 -13.25 -12.13
N GLU A 869 30.58 -13.11 -11.74
CA GLU A 869 29.79 -14.15 -11.11
C GLU A 869 28.57 -14.42 -11.97
N PHE A 870 28.16 -15.69 -12.04
CA PHE A 870 27.02 -16.10 -12.87
C PHE A 870 26.47 -17.41 -12.33
N TRP A 871 25.21 -17.68 -12.64
CA TRP A 871 24.58 -18.97 -12.37
C TRP A 871 24.52 -19.78 -13.66
N TYR A 872 24.72 -21.09 -13.55
CA TYR A 872 24.65 -22.02 -14.66
C TYR A 872 23.95 -23.31 -14.27
N TYR A 873 23.28 -23.91 -15.24
CA TYR A 873 22.59 -25.18 -15.13
C TYR A 873 23.01 -26.09 -16.28
N MET A 874 23.22 -27.37 -16.00
CA MET A 874 23.63 -28.36 -16.99
C MET A 874 22.96 -29.70 -16.67
N ASN A 875 22.32 -30.33 -17.65
CA ASN A 875 21.58 -31.58 -17.43
C ASN A 875 21.90 -32.69 -18.44
N GLY A 876 21.52 -33.93 -18.07
CA GLY A 876 21.72 -35.14 -18.84
C GLY A 876 23.09 -35.81 -18.63
N ASP A 877 23.23 -37.06 -19.07
CA ASP A 877 24.45 -37.87 -18.85
C ASP A 877 25.69 -37.36 -19.60
N ARG A 878 25.51 -36.49 -20.61
CA ARG A 878 26.56 -35.84 -21.41
C ARG A 878 26.14 -34.41 -21.79
N PRO A 879 26.14 -33.48 -20.82
CA PRO A 879 25.53 -32.15 -20.96
C PRO A 879 26.27 -31.26 -21.97
N GLY A 880 27.54 -31.54 -22.24
CA GLY A 880 28.42 -30.65 -22.99
C GLY A 880 29.49 -30.03 -22.10
N ILE A 881 30.13 -28.98 -22.61
CA ILE A 881 31.10 -28.18 -21.88
C ILE A 881 30.64 -26.72 -21.93
N LEU A 882 30.54 -26.08 -20.77
CA LEU A 882 30.42 -24.63 -20.65
C LEU A 882 31.82 -24.06 -20.43
N SER A 883 32.31 -23.25 -21.36
CA SER A 883 33.58 -22.52 -21.23
C SER A 883 33.32 -21.03 -21.27
N ILE A 884 33.96 -20.26 -20.41
CA ILE A 884 33.89 -18.80 -20.43
C ILE A 884 35.26 -18.26 -20.79
N TYR A 885 35.26 -17.32 -21.72
CA TYR A 885 36.44 -16.67 -22.24
C TYR A 885 36.32 -15.16 -22.04
N MET A 886 37.44 -14.54 -21.71
CA MET A 886 37.64 -13.11 -21.89
C MET A 886 38.27 -12.91 -23.26
N LYS A 887 37.64 -12.09 -24.09
CA LYS A 887 38.09 -11.76 -25.44
C LYS A 887 38.48 -10.28 -25.50
N PRO A 888 39.78 -9.91 -25.48
CA PRO A 888 40.21 -8.56 -25.79
C PRO A 888 39.82 -8.20 -27.23
N LEU A 889 39.50 -6.92 -27.51
CA LEU A 889 39.16 -6.50 -28.88
C LEU A 889 40.30 -6.77 -29.88
N ASP A 890 41.55 -6.57 -29.45
CA ASP A 890 42.76 -6.74 -30.27
C ASP A 890 43.62 -7.95 -29.85
N GLY A 891 42.99 -9.02 -29.33
CA GLY A 891 43.71 -10.19 -28.80
C GLY A 891 42.99 -11.52 -28.97
N ASP A 892 43.68 -12.60 -28.59
CA ASP A 892 43.13 -13.95 -28.62
C ASP A 892 42.19 -14.21 -27.42
N LEU A 893 41.25 -15.15 -27.58
CA LEU A 893 40.37 -15.58 -26.48
C LEU A 893 41.20 -16.22 -25.35
N VAL A 894 41.02 -15.71 -24.13
CA VAL A 894 41.61 -16.29 -22.92
C VAL A 894 40.51 -17.03 -22.15
N LYS A 895 40.66 -18.34 -22.00
CA LYS A 895 39.73 -19.14 -21.20
C LYS A 895 39.92 -18.83 -19.72
N VAL A 896 38.85 -18.41 -19.05
CA VAL A 896 38.84 -18.03 -17.63
C VAL A 896 38.05 -18.98 -16.75
N PHE A 897 37.11 -19.74 -17.33
CA PHE A 897 36.33 -20.77 -16.63
C PHE A 897 35.97 -21.92 -17.57
N SER A 898 35.82 -23.14 -17.03
CA SER A 898 35.35 -24.30 -17.79
C SER A 898 34.73 -25.35 -16.88
N GLN A 899 33.55 -25.85 -17.26
CA GLN A 899 32.85 -26.94 -16.58
C GLN A 899 32.32 -27.98 -17.58
N ASN A 900 32.43 -29.27 -17.24
CA ASN A 900 32.00 -30.39 -18.09
C ASN A 900 31.25 -31.51 -17.33
N VAL A 901 31.07 -31.37 -16.02
CA VAL A 901 30.36 -32.35 -15.19
C VAL A 901 28.86 -32.01 -15.19
N SER A 902 28.02 -33.04 -15.41
CA SER A 902 26.57 -32.95 -15.18
C SER A 902 26.29 -33.05 -13.69
N PRO A 903 25.95 -31.96 -13.02
CA PRO A 903 25.99 -31.94 -11.58
C PRO A 903 24.57 -32.03 -10.98
N GLY A 904 23.65 -32.68 -11.71
CA GLY A 904 22.24 -32.82 -11.36
C GLY A 904 21.37 -31.64 -11.81
N ASP A 905 20.05 -31.78 -11.65
CA ASP A 905 19.05 -30.77 -12.04
C ASP A 905 19.00 -29.59 -11.05
N VAL A 906 20.11 -28.86 -10.88
CA VAL A 906 20.24 -27.73 -9.92
C VAL A 906 21.08 -26.60 -10.51
N TRP A 907 20.69 -25.35 -10.25
CA TRP A 907 21.47 -24.15 -10.57
C TRP A 907 22.74 -24.05 -9.72
N ARG A 908 23.84 -23.60 -10.33
CA ARG A 908 25.15 -23.49 -9.67
C ARG A 908 25.81 -22.17 -9.95
N ARG A 909 26.44 -21.61 -8.93
CA ARG A 909 27.27 -20.41 -9.07
C ARG A 909 28.62 -20.77 -9.69
N GLY A 910 29.01 -20.01 -10.70
CA GLY A 910 30.36 -19.94 -11.23
C GLY A 910 30.93 -18.53 -11.01
N ASN A 911 32.25 -18.43 -10.89
CA ASN A 911 32.93 -17.16 -10.84
C ASN A 911 34.28 -17.21 -11.56
N CYS A 912 34.76 -16.05 -12.03
CA CYS A 912 36.09 -15.92 -12.61
C CYS A 912 36.60 -14.48 -12.54
N SER A 913 37.88 -14.32 -12.20
CA SER A 913 38.56 -13.02 -12.22
C SER A 913 39.04 -12.67 -13.61
N ILE A 914 38.73 -11.47 -14.08
CA ILE A 914 39.11 -10.93 -15.38
C ILE A 914 40.10 -9.79 -15.20
N SER A 915 41.21 -9.86 -15.92
CA SER A 915 42.19 -8.78 -16.01
C SER A 915 42.48 -8.51 -17.48
N SER A 916 42.21 -7.28 -17.93
CA SER A 916 42.46 -6.84 -19.30
C SER A 916 43.02 -5.42 -19.30
N THR A 917 44.03 -5.18 -20.14
CA THR A 917 44.66 -3.86 -20.32
C THR A 917 43.96 -2.99 -21.37
N GLY A 918 42.97 -3.55 -22.08
CA GLY A 918 42.17 -2.85 -23.08
C GLY A 918 40.72 -3.33 -23.09
N PRO A 919 39.86 -2.73 -23.92
CA PRO A 919 38.44 -3.10 -24.00
C PRO A 919 38.26 -4.56 -24.42
N TRP A 920 37.28 -5.23 -23.82
CA TRP A 920 37.12 -6.68 -23.89
C TRP A 920 35.64 -7.11 -23.87
N GLN A 921 35.35 -8.35 -24.23
CA GLN A 921 34.01 -8.97 -24.19
C GLN A 921 34.05 -10.30 -23.42
N LEU A 922 32.97 -10.60 -22.69
CA LEU A 922 32.73 -11.90 -22.09
C LEU A 922 32.11 -12.82 -23.15
N VAL A 923 32.68 -14.00 -23.35
CA VAL A 923 32.17 -15.00 -24.31
C VAL A 923 31.90 -16.29 -23.57
N MET A 924 30.64 -16.71 -23.53
CA MET A 924 30.22 -18.01 -22.98
C MET A 924 29.99 -18.99 -24.13
N GLU A 925 30.73 -20.08 -24.11
CA GLU A 925 30.69 -21.15 -25.12
C GLU A 925 29.99 -22.38 -24.54
N ALA A 926 28.92 -22.81 -25.19
CA ALA A 926 28.34 -24.13 -25.00
C ALA A 926 28.82 -25.06 -26.12
N LYS A 927 29.46 -26.17 -25.74
CA LYS A 927 29.97 -27.18 -26.67
C LYS A 927 29.23 -28.50 -26.51
N GLY A 928 28.71 -29.04 -27.62
CA GLY A 928 27.94 -30.29 -27.63
C GLY A 928 28.81 -31.52 -27.35
N ALA A 929 28.38 -32.37 -26.41
CA ALA A 929 29.00 -33.67 -26.11
C ALA A 929 28.24 -34.88 -26.67
N GLY A 930 27.17 -34.64 -27.45
CA GLY A 930 26.37 -35.69 -28.07
C GLY A 930 25.42 -36.42 -27.11
N GLY A 931 25.03 -35.78 -26.00
CA GLY A 931 23.96 -36.26 -25.11
C GLY A 931 22.59 -36.23 -25.79
N ALA A 932 21.70 -37.14 -25.42
CA ALA A 932 20.28 -37.00 -25.75
C ALA A 932 19.68 -36.02 -24.74
N GLU A 933 18.86 -35.08 -25.22
CA GLU A 933 18.13 -34.16 -24.33
C GLU A 933 19.02 -33.33 -23.38
N ALA A 934 20.25 -33.01 -23.80
CA ALA A 934 21.18 -32.18 -23.02
C ALA A 934 20.93 -30.69 -23.27
N ARG A 935 20.96 -29.87 -22.21
CA ARG A 935 20.91 -28.41 -22.27
C ARG A 935 21.90 -27.79 -21.30
N ILE A 936 22.33 -26.57 -21.63
CA ILE A 936 23.12 -25.70 -20.76
C ILE A 936 22.37 -24.38 -20.65
N ALA A 937 22.13 -23.90 -19.43
CA ALA A 937 21.54 -22.58 -19.19
C ALA A 937 22.47 -21.73 -18.32
N VAL A 938 22.35 -20.41 -18.47
CA VAL A 938 23.05 -19.40 -17.66
C VAL A 938 22.07 -18.31 -17.24
N ASP A 939 22.30 -17.78 -16.05
CA ASP A 939 21.45 -16.78 -15.42
C ASP A 939 22.26 -15.85 -14.49
N ASP A 940 21.69 -14.72 -14.08
CA ASP A 940 22.23 -13.82 -13.04
C ASP A 940 23.73 -13.48 -13.18
N ILE A 941 24.11 -12.87 -14.28
CA ILE A 941 25.50 -12.48 -14.54
C ILE A 941 25.80 -11.14 -13.87
N SER A 942 26.77 -11.09 -12.97
CA SER A 942 27.21 -9.89 -12.27
C SER A 942 28.72 -9.64 -12.42
N PHE A 943 29.09 -8.36 -12.38
CA PHE A 943 30.45 -7.86 -12.46
C PHE A 943 30.73 -6.98 -11.25
N THR A 944 31.77 -7.29 -10.48
CA THR A 944 32.21 -6.49 -9.33
C THR A 944 33.65 -5.97 -9.52
N PRO A 945 33.98 -4.77 -9.00
CA PRO A 945 35.23 -4.06 -9.31
C PRO A 945 36.47 -4.59 -8.57
N TYR A 946 36.39 -5.80 -8.01
CA TYR A 946 37.46 -6.48 -7.29
C TYR A 946 37.60 -7.92 -7.79
N GLY A 947 38.78 -8.52 -7.65
CA GLY A 947 39.00 -9.90 -8.07
C GLY A 947 38.15 -10.88 -7.25
N CYS A 948 37.73 -11.99 -7.86
CA CYS A 948 36.91 -12.97 -7.15
C CYS A 948 37.66 -13.52 -5.94
N PRO A 949 36.99 -13.67 -4.78
CA PRO A 949 37.61 -14.24 -3.60
C PRO A 949 38.11 -15.66 -3.90
N SER A 950 39.32 -15.99 -3.43
CA SER A 950 39.85 -17.34 -3.58
C SER A 950 39.00 -18.34 -2.78
N PRO A 951 38.87 -19.61 -3.21
CA PRO A 951 38.09 -20.63 -2.50
C PRO A 951 38.49 -20.84 -1.02
N ASP A 952 39.72 -20.50 -0.65
CA ASP A 952 40.27 -20.60 0.71
C ASP A 952 40.19 -19.28 1.51
N ALA A 953 39.55 -18.23 0.98
CA ALA A 953 39.46 -16.93 1.65
C ALA A 953 38.35 -16.90 2.72
N LYS A 954 38.66 -16.32 3.88
CA LYS A 954 37.69 -15.97 4.92
C LYS A 954 36.66 -14.98 4.37
N CYS A 955 35.37 -15.28 4.52
CA CYS A 955 34.30 -14.35 4.17
C CYS A 955 34.03 -13.41 5.34
N ASN A 956 34.64 -12.22 5.30
CA ASN A 956 34.49 -11.17 6.31
C ASN A 956 33.37 -10.18 6.00
N LEU A 957 32.52 -10.46 4.99
CA LEU A 957 31.33 -9.67 4.63
C LEU A 957 31.54 -8.21 4.18
N GLU A 958 32.75 -7.67 4.28
CA GLU A 958 33.07 -6.29 3.88
C GLU A 958 32.92 -6.01 2.38
N ASN A 959 33.04 -7.05 1.55
CA ASN A 959 32.90 -6.96 0.09
C ASN A 959 31.72 -7.81 -0.40
N GLY A 960 30.64 -7.89 0.40
CA GLY A 960 29.44 -8.67 0.08
C GLY A 960 29.48 -10.10 0.61
N LEU A 961 28.58 -10.96 0.12
CA LEU A 961 28.26 -12.26 0.72
C LEU A 961 29.29 -13.39 0.43
N CYS A 962 30.40 -13.12 -0.24
CA CYS A 962 31.49 -14.07 -0.56
C CYS A 962 31.08 -15.53 -0.88
N GLY A 963 30.10 -15.71 -1.77
CA GLY A 963 29.62 -17.05 -2.17
C GLY A 963 28.26 -17.44 -1.59
N TRP A 964 27.89 -16.86 -0.45
CA TRP A 964 26.59 -17.05 0.19
C TRP A 964 25.49 -16.27 -0.55
N ALA A 965 24.25 -16.76 -0.48
CA ALA A 965 23.09 -16.12 -1.09
C ALA A 965 21.83 -16.39 -0.27
N ASN A 966 20.93 -15.40 -0.22
CA ASN A 966 19.54 -15.62 0.19
C ASN A 966 18.82 -16.46 -0.88
N THR A 967 17.76 -17.16 -0.51
CA THR A 967 16.92 -17.91 -1.44
C THR A 967 15.61 -17.17 -1.64
N GLU A 968 15.12 -17.10 -2.87
CA GLU A 968 13.83 -16.44 -3.19
C GLU A 968 12.67 -17.45 -3.15
N ASN A 969 12.93 -18.68 -2.69
CA ASN A 969 11.97 -19.75 -2.70
C ASN A 969 11.05 -19.71 -1.47
N PRO A 970 9.76 -19.37 -1.63
CA PRO A 970 8.82 -19.24 -0.52
C PRO A 970 8.46 -20.58 0.15
N ALA A 971 9.01 -21.71 -0.32
CA ALA A 971 8.92 -23.01 0.35
C ALA A 971 10.10 -23.29 1.29
N LEU A 972 11.21 -22.55 1.17
CA LEU A 972 12.40 -22.68 2.01
C LEU A 972 12.41 -21.65 3.14
N ASP A 973 12.09 -20.39 2.84
CA ASP A 973 11.99 -19.31 3.82
C ASP A 973 10.94 -18.25 3.44
N LEU A 974 10.73 -17.30 4.35
CA LEU A 974 9.79 -16.18 4.17
C LEU A 974 10.46 -14.81 4.40
N LEU A 975 11.71 -14.80 4.88
CA LEU A 975 12.50 -13.63 5.21
C LEU A 975 13.92 -13.77 4.66
N ASP A 976 14.58 -12.64 4.42
CA ASP A 976 15.98 -12.60 3.99
C ASP A 976 16.94 -12.18 5.12
N TRP A 977 18.19 -12.62 5.02
CA TRP A 977 19.28 -12.05 5.83
C TRP A 977 19.73 -10.69 5.30
N GLU A 978 20.01 -9.76 6.21
CA GLU A 978 20.39 -8.38 5.89
C GLU A 978 21.89 -8.13 6.06
N LEU A 979 22.53 -7.58 5.03
CA LEU A 979 23.90 -7.07 5.13
C LEU A 979 23.87 -5.57 5.50
N SER A 980 24.43 -5.21 6.65
CA SER A 980 24.46 -3.81 7.13
C SER A 980 25.62 -3.57 8.10
N SER A 981 25.70 -2.36 8.66
CA SER A 981 26.65 -1.96 9.69
C SER A 981 25.94 -1.20 10.81
N SER A 982 26.54 -1.15 12.01
CA SER A 982 25.95 -0.44 13.16
C SER A 982 25.81 1.07 12.91
N ALA A 983 26.66 1.66 12.08
CA ALA A 983 26.61 3.09 11.75
C ALA A 983 25.52 3.45 10.73
N ALA A 984 25.16 2.50 9.85
CA ALA A 984 24.14 2.70 8.83
C ALA A 984 22.74 2.27 9.31
N GLU A 985 22.67 1.36 10.29
CA GLU A 985 21.43 0.85 10.84
C GLU A 985 20.80 1.82 11.85
N THR A 986 19.52 2.13 11.66
CA THR A 986 18.78 3.09 12.52
C THR A 986 17.42 2.56 12.97
N GLN A 987 16.91 1.51 12.33
CA GLN A 987 15.59 0.93 12.57
C GLN A 987 15.67 -0.27 13.52
N TYR A 988 16.72 -1.09 13.40
CA TYR A 988 16.84 -2.34 14.14
C TYR A 988 17.96 -2.32 15.18
N SER A 989 17.80 -3.15 16.22
CA SER A 989 18.90 -3.43 17.13
C SER A 989 19.99 -4.21 16.40
N THR A 990 21.24 -3.80 16.56
CA THR A 990 22.40 -4.44 15.95
C THR A 990 23.52 -4.67 16.95
N PRO A 991 24.48 -5.56 16.63
CA PRO A 991 25.76 -5.57 17.33
C PRO A 991 26.41 -4.18 17.25
N PRO A 992 27.01 -3.67 18.35
CA PRO A 992 27.58 -2.32 18.40
C PRO A 992 28.82 -2.14 17.50
N TYR A 993 29.44 -3.23 17.07
CA TYR A 993 30.59 -3.24 16.17
C TYR A 993 30.60 -4.55 15.40
N ASP A 994 31.07 -4.51 14.15
CA ASP A 994 31.43 -5.70 13.37
C ASP A 994 32.62 -6.42 14.03
N HIS A 995 32.79 -7.72 13.77
CA HIS A 995 33.87 -8.49 14.37
C HIS A 995 35.18 -8.40 13.56
N SER A 996 35.11 -8.19 12.24
CA SER A 996 36.24 -8.17 11.32
C SER A 996 37.16 -6.94 11.49
N LEU A 997 36.57 -5.75 11.55
CA LEU A 997 37.25 -4.47 11.69
C LEU A 997 37.14 -3.90 13.12
N GLU A 998 36.26 -4.45 13.95
CA GLU A 998 35.93 -3.93 15.29
C GLU A 998 35.47 -2.47 15.25
N THR A 999 34.74 -2.10 14.19
CA THR A 999 34.22 -0.74 14.00
C THR A 999 32.71 -0.73 13.76
N GLU A 1000 32.08 0.41 14.06
CA GLU A 1000 30.66 0.64 13.75
C GLU A 1000 30.37 0.66 12.24
N ARG A 1001 31.41 0.81 11.40
CA ARG A 1001 31.29 0.87 9.93
C ARG A 1001 31.54 -0.48 9.25
N GLY A 1002 32.08 -1.46 9.96
CA GLY A 1002 32.27 -2.80 9.40
C GLY A 1002 30.93 -3.50 9.21
N HIS A 1003 30.90 -4.46 8.29
CA HIS A 1003 29.68 -5.09 7.83
C HIS A 1003 29.49 -6.46 8.46
N PHE A 1004 28.24 -6.76 8.84
CA PHE A 1004 27.83 -8.07 9.31
C PHE A 1004 26.49 -8.44 8.69
N LEU A 1005 26.20 -9.74 8.67
CA LEU A 1005 24.87 -10.24 8.31
C LEU A 1005 24.01 -10.30 9.56
N PHE A 1006 22.77 -9.84 9.51
CA PHE A 1006 21.86 -9.96 10.63
C PHE A 1006 20.44 -10.25 10.18
N LEU A 1007 19.67 -10.88 11.07
CA LEU A 1007 18.24 -11.06 10.91
C LEU A 1007 17.55 -10.23 12.01
N PRO A 1008 16.85 -9.14 11.65
CA PRO A 1008 16.14 -8.34 12.63
C PRO A 1008 14.94 -9.10 13.20
N SER A 1009 14.65 -8.85 14.48
CA SER A 1009 13.39 -9.26 15.11
C SER A 1009 12.40 -8.09 15.08
N SER A 1010 11.13 -8.36 14.76
CA SER A 1010 10.09 -7.34 14.70
C SER A 1010 8.75 -7.88 15.20
N PRO A 1011 7.99 -7.08 15.98
CA PRO A 1011 6.66 -7.46 16.44
C PRO A 1011 5.60 -7.42 15.32
N ARG A 1012 5.94 -6.92 14.12
CA ARG A 1012 4.99 -6.58 13.04
C ARG A 1012 4.70 -7.72 12.06
N GLY A 1013 4.66 -8.96 12.57
CA GLY A 1013 4.24 -10.15 11.82
C GLY A 1013 5.37 -10.98 11.22
N THR A 1014 6.62 -10.60 11.42
CA THR A 1014 7.78 -11.39 11.01
C THR A 1014 8.19 -12.42 12.07
N ALA A 1015 7.84 -12.25 13.34
CA ALA A 1015 8.21 -13.16 14.43
C ALA A 1015 7.84 -14.63 14.17
N GLY A 1016 8.80 -15.53 14.35
CA GLY A 1016 8.65 -16.97 14.11
C GLY A 1016 8.82 -17.39 12.64
N GLN A 1017 8.98 -16.44 11.71
CA GLN A 1017 9.32 -16.75 10.33
C GLN A 1017 10.83 -17.02 10.20
N ASN A 1018 11.19 -17.86 9.23
CA ASN A 1018 12.58 -18.25 9.00
C ASN A 1018 13.21 -17.47 7.83
N ALA A 1019 14.54 -17.33 7.88
CA ALA A 1019 15.41 -16.81 6.82
C ALA A 1019 16.56 -17.78 6.55
N SER A 1020 16.79 -18.17 5.31
CA SER A 1020 17.77 -19.20 4.92
C SER A 1020 18.89 -18.65 4.04
N LEU A 1021 20.09 -18.53 4.62
CA LEU A 1021 21.29 -18.21 3.86
C LEU A 1021 21.99 -19.49 3.38
N LEU A 1022 22.13 -19.66 2.07
CA LEU A 1022 22.68 -20.85 1.42
C LEU A 1022 24.15 -20.68 1.05
N SER A 1023 24.97 -21.70 1.32
CA SER A 1023 26.33 -21.78 0.79
C SER A 1023 26.35 -22.21 -0.69
N PRO A 1024 27.47 -22.01 -1.41
CA PRO A 1024 27.73 -22.74 -2.64
C PRO A 1024 27.63 -24.26 -2.43
N HIS A 1025 27.43 -25.01 -3.51
CA HIS A 1025 27.50 -26.47 -3.46
C HIS A 1025 28.93 -26.94 -3.16
N LEU A 1026 29.09 -27.68 -2.07
CA LEU A 1026 30.37 -28.13 -1.54
C LEU A 1026 30.62 -29.61 -1.88
N PRO A 1027 31.85 -29.97 -2.27
CA PRO A 1027 32.18 -31.34 -2.67
C PRO A 1027 32.09 -32.33 -1.50
N PRO A 1028 31.89 -33.64 -1.79
CA PRO A 1028 31.92 -34.68 -0.77
C PRO A 1028 33.31 -34.79 -0.12
N ALA A 1029 33.35 -34.82 1.21
CA ALA A 1029 34.56 -34.98 1.99
C ALA A 1029 34.27 -35.59 3.37
N SER A 1030 35.19 -36.41 3.87
CA SER A 1030 34.99 -37.20 5.10
C SER A 1030 35.20 -36.38 6.37
N ALA A 1031 35.91 -35.26 6.28
CA ALA A 1031 36.07 -34.29 7.36
C ALA A 1031 36.23 -32.88 6.80
N ASN A 1032 35.35 -31.96 7.19
CA ASN A 1032 35.41 -30.55 6.87
C ASN A 1032 35.21 -29.73 8.14
N CYS A 1033 35.69 -28.48 8.14
CA CYS A 1033 35.48 -27.54 9.22
C CYS A 1033 34.75 -26.29 8.73
N LEU A 1034 33.65 -25.95 9.40
CA LEU A 1034 32.99 -24.65 9.29
C LEU A 1034 33.29 -23.85 10.56
N ARG A 1035 33.77 -22.62 10.41
CA ARG A 1035 33.93 -21.65 11.49
C ARG A 1035 33.18 -20.37 11.16
N PHE A 1036 32.57 -19.75 12.16
CA PHE A 1036 31.90 -18.46 12.01
C PHE A 1036 31.74 -17.78 13.36
N TRP A 1037 31.47 -16.48 13.35
CA TRP A 1037 31.15 -15.70 14.54
C TRP A 1037 29.66 -15.38 14.56
N VAL A 1038 29.07 -15.44 15.76
CA VAL A 1038 27.65 -15.15 15.98
C VAL A 1038 27.48 -14.19 17.15
N HIS A 1039 26.56 -13.24 16.99
CA HIS A 1039 26.09 -12.36 18.05
C HIS A 1039 24.58 -12.59 18.27
N ARG A 1040 24.20 -12.90 19.51
CA ARG A 1040 22.81 -13.09 19.93
C ARG A 1040 22.69 -12.73 21.41
N PRO A 1041 22.19 -11.53 21.79
CA PRO A 1041 22.10 -11.13 23.19
C PRO A 1041 21.06 -11.97 23.93
N SER A 1042 21.15 -12.03 25.27
CA SER A 1042 20.23 -12.80 26.11
C SER A 1042 18.79 -12.29 26.11
N SER A 1043 18.58 -11.03 25.72
CA SER A 1043 17.27 -10.43 25.48
C SER A 1043 16.62 -10.88 24.17
N SER A 1044 17.37 -11.56 23.29
CA SER A 1044 16.86 -11.96 21.98
C SER A 1044 16.19 -13.33 21.99
N ASP A 1045 14.94 -13.36 21.52
CA ASP A 1045 14.16 -14.57 21.30
C ASP A 1045 14.35 -15.16 19.88
N ALA A 1046 15.18 -14.55 19.04
CA ALA A 1046 15.55 -15.09 17.73
C ALA A 1046 16.40 -16.36 17.86
N GLU A 1047 16.23 -17.33 16.95
CA GLU A 1047 17.01 -18.56 16.93
C GLU A 1047 17.93 -18.64 15.70
N LEU A 1048 19.02 -19.41 15.81
CA LEU A 1048 19.90 -19.73 14.69
C LEU A 1048 20.19 -21.23 14.66
N HIS A 1049 19.89 -21.83 13.52
CA HIS A 1049 20.17 -23.20 13.19
C HIS A 1049 21.16 -23.29 12.03
N VAL A 1050 22.07 -24.24 12.11
CA VAL A 1050 22.97 -24.59 11.01
C VAL A 1050 22.62 -25.97 10.51
N TRP A 1051 22.35 -26.09 9.21
CA TRP A 1051 21.92 -27.32 8.57
C TRP A 1051 22.90 -27.76 7.48
N ARG A 1052 22.98 -29.07 7.27
CA ARG A 1052 23.55 -29.68 6.07
C ARG A 1052 22.40 -30.13 5.16
N ARG A 1053 22.34 -29.59 3.95
CA ARG A 1053 21.37 -29.98 2.92
C ARG A 1053 22.00 -30.96 1.93
N THR A 1054 21.40 -32.14 1.76
CA THR A 1054 21.92 -33.23 0.94
C THR A 1054 20.80 -33.92 0.17
N GLY A 1055 20.78 -33.85 -1.16
CA GLY A 1055 19.72 -34.48 -1.97
C GLY A 1055 18.30 -34.08 -1.57
N GLY A 1056 18.11 -32.83 -1.12
CA GLY A 1056 16.83 -32.31 -0.60
C GLY A 1056 16.55 -32.59 0.87
N LEU A 1057 17.37 -33.38 1.57
CA LEU A 1057 17.24 -33.64 3.00
C LEU A 1057 18.04 -32.64 3.85
N PHE A 1058 17.39 -32.06 4.86
CA PHE A 1058 18.02 -31.16 5.84
C PHE A 1058 18.45 -31.94 7.09
N ILE A 1059 19.71 -31.82 7.48
CA ILE A 1059 20.28 -32.49 8.65
C ILE A 1059 20.84 -31.42 9.59
N LYS A 1060 20.25 -31.31 10.79
CA LYS A 1060 20.64 -30.29 11.78
C LYS A 1060 22.05 -30.56 12.30
N LEU A 1061 22.94 -29.58 12.19
CA LEU A 1061 24.32 -29.64 12.68
C LEU A 1061 24.50 -28.93 14.02
N LEU A 1062 23.87 -27.76 14.19
CA LEU A 1062 23.99 -26.93 15.38
C LEU A 1062 22.70 -26.15 15.62
N THR A 1063 22.31 -26.01 16.88
CA THR A 1063 21.41 -24.95 17.37
C THR A 1063 22.23 -24.05 18.29
N VAL A 1064 22.27 -22.76 17.99
CA VAL A 1064 23.01 -21.78 18.80
C VAL A 1064 22.16 -21.39 20.01
N GLY A 1065 22.60 -21.79 21.22
CA GLY A 1065 22.02 -21.37 22.49
C GLY A 1065 22.38 -19.93 22.88
N GLU A 1066 22.03 -19.51 24.10
CA GLU A 1066 22.33 -18.16 24.61
C GLU A 1066 23.80 -17.76 24.40
N VAL A 1067 24.01 -16.60 23.77
CA VAL A 1067 25.31 -15.95 23.61
C VAL A 1067 25.28 -14.71 24.50
N GLY A 1068 26.40 -14.36 25.14
CA GLY A 1068 26.47 -13.14 25.95
C GLY A 1068 26.35 -11.88 25.08
N GLU A 1069 26.58 -10.70 25.67
CA GLU A 1069 26.54 -9.40 24.97
C GLU A 1069 27.65 -9.22 23.88
N THR A 1070 28.50 -10.23 23.66
CA THR A 1070 29.67 -10.17 22.77
C THR A 1070 29.65 -11.28 21.73
N TRP A 1071 30.32 -11.07 20.59
CA TRP A 1071 30.53 -12.07 19.55
C TRP A 1071 31.13 -13.39 20.08
N ARG A 1072 30.63 -14.52 19.57
CA ARG A 1072 31.10 -15.88 19.93
C ARG A 1072 31.46 -16.66 18.68
N ARG A 1073 32.61 -17.33 18.71
CA ARG A 1073 33.02 -18.26 17.64
C ARG A 1073 32.35 -19.63 17.78
N CYS A 1074 31.89 -20.16 16.66
CA CYS A 1074 31.36 -21.52 16.53
C CYS A 1074 32.23 -22.33 15.56
N ASP A 1075 32.62 -23.54 15.98
CA ASP A 1075 33.42 -24.47 15.17
C ASP A 1075 32.62 -25.78 14.98
N ILE A 1076 32.33 -26.17 13.73
CA ILE A 1076 31.50 -27.34 13.39
C ILE A 1076 32.25 -28.28 12.45
N ASN A 1077 32.37 -29.55 12.85
CA ASN A 1077 32.86 -30.62 11.97
C ASN A 1077 31.73 -31.16 11.09
N ILE A 1078 31.91 -31.10 9.77
CA ILE A 1078 30.93 -31.57 8.79
C ILE A 1078 31.53 -32.71 7.99
N SER A 1079 30.82 -33.82 7.88
CA SER A 1079 31.20 -34.96 7.01
C SER A 1079 30.09 -35.22 6.01
N SER A 1080 30.41 -35.47 4.75
CA SER A 1080 29.41 -35.86 3.75
C SER A 1080 30.04 -36.71 2.66
N THR A 1081 29.41 -37.84 2.33
CA THR A 1081 29.87 -38.73 1.25
C THR A 1081 29.34 -38.34 -0.12
N VAL A 1082 28.44 -37.36 -0.17
CA VAL A 1082 27.86 -36.78 -1.38
C VAL A 1082 27.96 -35.26 -1.28
N GLU A 1083 27.80 -34.59 -2.42
CA GLU A 1083 27.77 -33.13 -2.45
C GLU A 1083 26.64 -32.57 -1.57
N PHE A 1084 26.90 -31.42 -0.93
CA PHE A 1084 25.99 -30.82 0.03
C PHE A 1084 26.08 -29.29 0.04
N GLN A 1085 25.09 -28.64 0.66
CA GLN A 1085 25.14 -27.21 1.01
C GLN A 1085 25.04 -27.04 2.53
N ILE A 1086 25.59 -25.94 3.02
CA ILE A 1086 25.40 -25.46 4.38
C ILE A 1086 24.30 -24.40 4.34
N VAL A 1087 23.37 -24.45 5.29
CA VAL A 1087 22.29 -23.48 5.41
C VAL A 1087 22.32 -22.87 6.80
N PHE A 1088 22.43 -21.54 6.87
CA PHE A 1088 22.16 -20.80 8.09
C PHE A 1088 20.68 -20.39 8.09
N GLU A 1089 19.90 -21.06 8.93
CA GLU A 1089 18.49 -20.75 9.13
C GLU A 1089 18.36 -19.90 10.40
N GLY A 1090 17.98 -18.63 10.23
CA GLY A 1090 17.58 -17.75 11.33
C GLY A 1090 16.07 -17.81 11.51
N ILE A 1091 15.59 -17.86 12.74
CA ILE A 1091 14.16 -17.68 13.06
C ILE A 1091 14.05 -16.35 13.77
N SER A 1092 13.30 -15.42 13.19
CA SER A 1092 13.10 -14.09 13.75
C SER A 1092 12.33 -14.17 15.07
N GLY A 1093 12.71 -13.32 16.02
CA GLY A 1093 12.01 -13.17 17.29
C GLY A 1093 11.05 -11.98 17.28
N THR A 1094 10.50 -11.68 18.46
CA THR A 1094 9.79 -10.42 18.75
C THR A 1094 10.74 -9.32 19.22
N ASN A 1095 11.90 -9.67 19.81
CA ASN A 1095 12.87 -8.74 20.37
C ASN A 1095 14.33 -9.19 20.13
N GLY A 1096 15.22 -8.21 19.98
CA GLY A 1096 16.66 -8.45 19.80
C GLY A 1096 17.07 -8.73 18.36
N VAL A 1097 18.21 -9.41 18.19
CA VAL A 1097 18.85 -9.61 16.88
C VAL A 1097 19.72 -10.86 16.92
N VAL A 1098 19.83 -11.53 15.78
CA VAL A 1098 20.88 -12.51 15.53
C VAL A 1098 21.76 -12.04 14.37
N ALA A 1099 23.08 -12.03 14.57
CA ALA A 1099 24.03 -11.61 13.56
C ALA A 1099 25.15 -12.64 13.36
N LEU A 1100 25.68 -12.69 12.14
CA LEU A 1100 26.72 -13.57 11.64
C LEU A 1100 27.86 -12.73 11.07
N ASP A 1101 29.08 -13.18 11.31
CA ASP A 1101 30.27 -12.58 10.71
C ASP A 1101 31.37 -13.64 10.51
N ASP A 1102 32.35 -13.32 9.67
CA ASP A 1102 33.63 -14.02 9.56
C ASP A 1102 33.48 -15.53 9.28
N ILE A 1103 32.79 -15.87 8.19
CA ILE A 1103 32.47 -17.25 7.82
C ILE A 1103 33.66 -17.89 7.07
N GLU A 1104 34.17 -18.99 7.62
CA GLU A 1104 35.30 -19.77 7.08
C GLU A 1104 34.90 -21.24 6.86
N TYR A 1105 35.27 -21.79 5.71
CA TYR A 1105 35.07 -23.20 5.41
C TYR A 1105 36.36 -23.86 4.89
N HIS A 1106 36.74 -24.99 5.50
CA HIS A 1106 37.93 -25.75 5.12
C HIS A 1106 37.56 -27.18 4.74
N VAL A 1107 37.94 -27.59 3.52
CA VAL A 1107 37.67 -28.93 2.98
C VAL A 1107 38.75 -29.93 3.40
N GLY A 1108 38.37 -31.15 3.77
CA GLY A 1108 39.30 -32.27 4.01
C GLY A 1108 40.06 -32.22 5.35
N VAL A 1109 39.78 -31.22 6.19
CA VAL A 1109 40.38 -31.04 7.51
C VAL A 1109 39.27 -30.85 8.54
N ASP A 1110 39.37 -31.52 9.69
CA ASP A 1110 38.49 -31.22 10.82
C ASP A 1110 38.91 -29.91 11.53
N CYS A 1111 38.03 -29.37 12.39
CA CYS A 1111 38.27 -28.11 13.06
C CYS A 1111 39.46 -28.11 14.03
N ASN A 1112 39.99 -29.30 14.37
CA ASN A 1112 41.20 -29.48 15.15
C ASN A 1112 42.47 -29.55 14.28
N GLY A 1113 42.36 -29.37 12.97
CA GLY A 1113 43.48 -29.37 12.03
C GLY A 1113 43.94 -30.76 11.60
N GLN A 1114 43.19 -31.83 11.91
CA GLN A 1114 43.55 -33.18 11.46
C GLN A 1114 43.02 -33.42 10.05
N LYS A 1115 43.93 -33.64 9.10
CA LYS A 1115 43.59 -34.13 7.76
C LYS A 1115 43.15 -35.59 7.87
N LYS A 1116 41.87 -35.87 7.66
CA LYS A 1116 41.34 -37.25 7.62
C LYS A 1116 41.22 -37.79 6.20
N ASP A 1117 41.12 -36.92 5.20
CA ASP A 1117 41.24 -37.31 3.81
C ASP A 1117 42.71 -37.28 3.38
N SER A 1118 43.30 -38.46 3.31
CA SER A 1118 44.50 -38.67 2.51
C SER A 1118 44.06 -38.53 1.05
N GLN A 1119 44.23 -37.33 0.50
CA GLN A 1119 44.41 -37.05 -0.93
C GLN A 1119 44.04 -38.23 -1.84
N ALA A 1120 42.74 -38.39 -2.13
CA ALA A 1120 42.37 -39.00 -3.40
C ALA A 1120 42.72 -37.94 -4.46
N SER A 1121 43.98 -37.92 -4.87
CA SER A 1121 44.34 -37.41 -6.17
C SER A 1121 43.41 -38.10 -7.16
N HIS A 1122 42.46 -37.36 -7.72
CA HIS A 1122 41.88 -37.71 -9.01
C HIS A 1122 43.00 -37.53 -10.05
N ASP A 1123 43.99 -38.43 -10.01
CA ASP A 1123 44.66 -38.89 -11.21
C ASP A 1123 43.70 -39.87 -11.87
N LEU A 1124 42.90 -39.35 -12.80
CA LEU A 1124 42.26 -40.12 -13.87
C LEU A 1124 41.93 -39.11 -14.96
N GLU A 1125 42.83 -38.93 -15.93
CA GLU A 1125 42.76 -39.77 -17.12
C GLU A 1125 44.15 -40.15 -17.67
N LYS A 1126 44.60 -41.38 -17.38
CA LYS A 1126 45.33 -42.21 -18.35
C LYS A 1126 44.96 -43.69 -18.18
N GLN A 1127 43.80 -44.07 -18.70
CA GLN A 1127 43.56 -45.41 -19.26
C GLN A 1127 42.66 -45.23 -20.50
N GLY A 1128 43.07 -45.50 -21.74
CA GLY A 1128 44.29 -46.15 -22.23
C GLY A 1128 44.61 -45.78 -23.70
N PRO A 1129 45.50 -46.53 -24.38
CA PRO A 1129 45.27 -47.96 -24.52
C PRO A 1129 46.47 -48.82 -24.11
N ILE A 1130 46.13 -49.98 -23.53
CA ILE A 1130 46.93 -51.22 -23.60
C ILE A 1130 46.96 -51.66 -25.07
N VAL A 1131 47.63 -50.87 -25.91
CA VAL A 1131 48.02 -51.18 -27.29
C VAL A 1131 49.38 -50.56 -27.59
N ALA A 1132 49.76 -49.46 -26.91
CA ALA A 1132 51.07 -48.81 -27.10
C ALA A 1132 52.24 -49.52 -26.38
N SER A 1133 52.03 -50.14 -25.21
CA SER A 1133 53.13 -50.79 -24.47
C SER A 1133 53.49 -52.19 -25.02
N VAL A 1134 52.52 -52.90 -25.61
CA VAL A 1134 52.78 -54.14 -26.36
C VAL A 1134 53.38 -53.82 -27.73
N LEU A 1135 52.98 -52.71 -28.38
CA LEU A 1135 53.62 -52.24 -29.61
C LEU A 1135 55.01 -51.65 -29.39
N LEU A 1136 55.30 -50.98 -28.25
CA LEU A 1136 56.65 -50.51 -27.93
C LEU A 1136 57.58 -51.64 -27.49
N LEU A 1137 57.10 -52.65 -26.74
CA LEU A 1137 57.90 -53.85 -26.46
C LEU A 1137 58.14 -54.68 -27.73
N LEU A 1138 57.14 -54.80 -28.62
CA LEU A 1138 57.31 -55.43 -29.94
C LEU A 1138 58.18 -54.59 -30.87
N LEU A 1139 58.15 -53.25 -30.79
CA LEU A 1139 59.05 -52.37 -31.54
C LEU A 1139 60.49 -52.44 -31.00
N PHE A 1140 60.72 -52.54 -29.69
CA PHE A 1140 62.06 -52.72 -29.13
C PHE A 1140 62.63 -54.12 -29.39
N VAL A 1141 61.78 -55.16 -29.42
CA VAL A 1141 62.18 -56.51 -29.85
C VAL A 1141 62.39 -56.57 -31.38
N ALA A 1142 61.61 -55.83 -32.19
CA ALA A 1142 61.80 -55.71 -33.64
C ALA A 1142 63.00 -54.81 -34.04
N LEU A 1143 63.26 -53.73 -33.29
CA LEU A 1143 64.43 -52.86 -33.47
C LEU A 1143 65.72 -53.51 -32.97
N GLY A 1144 65.65 -54.31 -31.90
CA GLY A 1144 66.77 -55.12 -31.40
C GLY A 1144 67.14 -56.29 -32.32
N THR A 1145 66.14 -56.93 -32.94
CA THR A 1145 66.40 -57.96 -33.98
C THR A 1145 66.80 -57.34 -35.32
N GLY A 1146 66.32 -56.13 -35.64
CA GLY A 1146 66.71 -55.35 -36.82
C GLY A 1146 68.13 -54.78 -36.74
N THR A 1147 68.61 -54.34 -35.57
CA THR A 1147 69.98 -53.82 -35.40
C THR A 1147 71.04 -54.91 -35.41
N VAL A 1148 70.73 -56.14 -34.96
CA VAL A 1148 71.64 -57.30 -35.11
C VAL A 1148 71.74 -57.77 -36.57
N VAL A 1149 70.69 -57.60 -37.38
CA VAL A 1149 70.70 -57.92 -38.82
C VAL A 1149 71.31 -56.79 -39.67
N TYR A 1150 71.13 -55.52 -39.26
CA TYR A 1150 71.69 -54.35 -39.94
C TYR A 1150 73.20 -54.20 -39.69
N LEU A 1151 73.70 -54.57 -38.50
CA LEU A 1151 75.13 -54.54 -38.18
C LEU A 1151 75.95 -55.71 -38.78
N GLN A 1152 75.32 -56.63 -39.52
CA GLN A 1152 76.01 -57.67 -40.31
C GLN A 1152 76.12 -57.36 -41.81
N LYS A 1153 75.53 -56.27 -42.32
CA LYS A 1153 75.64 -55.88 -43.74
C LYS A 1153 76.09 -54.44 -43.89
N LYS A 1154 77.35 -54.31 -44.32
CA LYS A 1154 78.12 -53.11 -44.69
C LYS A 1154 78.88 -52.44 -43.56
N GLY A 1155 80.04 -53.02 -43.28
CA GLY A 1155 81.25 -52.20 -43.23
C GLY A 1155 81.58 -51.67 -44.63
N MET A 1156 82.02 -50.42 -44.71
CA MET A 1156 83.31 -50.00 -45.29
C MET A 1156 83.35 -48.50 -45.65
N LEU A 1157 84.45 -47.87 -45.22
CA LEU A 1157 85.09 -46.61 -45.67
C LEU A 1157 84.37 -45.27 -45.37
N SER A 1158 84.92 -44.45 -44.45
CA SER A 1158 85.98 -43.40 -44.67
C SER A 1158 85.34 -42.06 -45.08
N GLY A 1159 85.61 -40.89 -44.51
CA GLY A 1159 86.55 -40.40 -43.49
C GLY A 1159 86.43 -38.86 -43.40
N ALA A 1160 87.21 -38.24 -42.50
CA ALA A 1160 87.57 -36.80 -42.41
C ALA A 1160 86.49 -35.80 -41.94
N THR A 1161 86.70 -34.73 -41.15
CA THR A 1161 87.68 -34.22 -40.13
C THR A 1161 87.20 -32.82 -39.70
N MET A 1162 87.41 -32.43 -38.42
CA MET A 1162 87.68 -31.06 -37.85
C MET A 1162 86.65 -29.91 -38.08
N GLU A 1163 86.33 -28.96 -37.17
CA GLU A 1163 87.02 -28.20 -36.10
C GLU A 1163 85.94 -27.50 -35.19
N ARG A 1164 86.05 -27.40 -33.84
CA ARG A 1164 86.59 -26.28 -32.99
C ARG A 1164 85.67 -25.03 -32.95
N ASN A 1165 85.27 -24.31 -31.87
CA ASN A 1165 85.68 -24.03 -30.47
C ASN A 1165 84.42 -23.48 -29.71
N GLU A 1166 84.14 -23.78 -28.43
CA GLU A 1166 84.57 -23.16 -27.15
C GLU A 1166 84.06 -21.75 -26.76
N ALA A 1167 83.68 -21.68 -25.47
CA ALA A 1167 83.71 -20.57 -24.49
C ALA A 1167 82.46 -19.69 -24.30
N ASN A 1168 82.14 -19.13 -23.12
CA ASN A 1168 82.24 -19.52 -21.70
C ASN A 1168 81.46 -18.44 -20.90
N PHE A 1169 81.10 -18.74 -19.64
CA PHE A 1169 80.40 -17.91 -18.63
C PHE A 1169 81.16 -16.68 -18.09
N THR A 1170 80.42 -15.70 -17.51
CA THR A 1170 80.76 -15.02 -16.23
C THR A 1170 79.57 -14.32 -15.56
N ASN A 1171 79.49 -14.45 -14.21
CA ASN A 1171 78.65 -13.71 -13.23
C ASN A 1171 79.28 -12.38 -12.81
N VAL A 1172 78.49 -11.39 -12.34
CA VAL A 1172 78.89 -10.40 -11.32
C VAL A 1172 77.69 -9.92 -10.47
N LEU A 1173 77.94 -9.76 -9.16
CA LEU A 1173 77.14 -9.32 -8.00
C LEU A 1173 77.13 -7.77 -7.85
N TYR A 1174 76.24 -7.15 -7.03
CA TYR A 1174 76.61 -6.08 -6.06
C TYR A 1174 75.45 -5.64 -5.12
N GLU A 1175 75.85 -5.17 -3.93
CA GLU A 1175 75.11 -4.86 -2.68
C GLU A 1175 74.51 -3.44 -2.52
N VAL A 1176 73.64 -3.36 -1.50
CA VAL A 1176 73.01 -2.32 -0.63
C VAL A 1176 73.72 -0.96 -0.41
N THR A 1177 72.93 0.12 -0.21
CA THR A 1177 73.10 1.18 0.85
C THR A 1177 71.91 2.16 0.94
N GLU A 1178 71.57 2.56 2.18
CA GLU A 1178 70.54 3.54 2.60
C GLU A 1178 71.10 4.96 2.87
N ASP A 1179 70.15 5.91 2.98
CA ASP A 1179 70.14 7.20 3.70
C ASP A 1179 70.33 8.56 2.99
N GLY A 1180 69.44 9.50 3.35
CA GLY A 1180 69.14 10.81 2.75
C GLY A 1180 70.08 11.98 3.10
N PRO A 1181 69.68 13.26 2.85
CA PRO A 1181 68.88 14.00 3.84
C PRO A 1181 67.92 15.10 3.28
N ALA A 1182 67.20 15.75 4.21
CA ALA A 1182 66.13 16.74 4.06
C ALA A 1182 66.57 18.24 4.03
N VAL A 1183 65.59 19.14 3.78
CA VAL A 1183 65.28 20.50 4.37
C VAL A 1183 64.68 21.45 3.30
N ARG A 1184 63.34 21.74 3.33
CA ARG A 1184 62.62 22.99 3.76
C ARG A 1184 62.74 24.19 2.78
N MET A 1185 61.73 25.03 2.46
CA MET A 1185 60.71 25.69 3.29
C MET A 1185 59.71 26.56 2.44
N GLN A 1186 58.46 26.74 2.95
CA GLN A 1186 57.49 27.87 2.79
C GLN A 1186 56.86 28.14 1.39
N THR A 1187 55.56 28.39 1.21
CA THR A 1187 54.41 28.84 2.04
C THR A 1187 53.13 28.14 1.59
#